data_AF-A0A6G3ZZX3-F1
#
_entry.id   AF-A0A6G3ZZX3-F1
#
_cell.length_a   1.000
_cell.length_b   1.000
_cell.length_c   1.000
_cell.angle_alpha   90.00
_cell.angle_beta   90.00
_cell.angle_gamma   90.00
#
_symmetry.space_group_name_H-M   'P 1'
#
loop_
_entity.id
_entity.type
_entity.pdbx_description
1 polymer ?
#
loop_
_entity_poly.entity_id
_entity_poly.type
_entity_poly.pdbx_seq_one_letter_code
_entity_poly.pdbx_strand_id
1 'polypeptide(L)'
;MYRIRKGMWVTLFVIVVCQSLFSSTNQVEVRQQKAFYVDAIHGNDTNSGIQRKPFQTIEKARAEVAKINNQMSGDIDVYLKSGTYQLTDTLHFGASDSGTNGYTIHYQAFKNEVPVISGGTTIPSSSWTLVDKQKNIYRTSVTGLENFRQLYVNDSLAVRARFPNMTEPDTFGPYLKTSGADAVNKYFVIDKADLPLLPKHLNQVEMVIHPHWYHENLHIDKIKKDPKDASKVRVYPAALENKNGLSPTKGNAFYTGDPYYWENDLSFLDAEGEWYLDKASAYLYYKPRAEENMTTVRVIVPQVEQLMALTGTSKSPVHDLTFSRIYFQYTNWTWPDVNGLVATQGFQPLGAASVGAVEVQHANRLAFIDNTFQYTAGNGLQLVKGVKDSKIVNNSFDHIGGNGIFLDSSSVMNATDEDLTDQILIGNNRIMFPGQVVHNGIGIMASWVKNTIIEHNDVNNAPYMGIQLGNQSVPAGAVTSAGYNTIRFNQINDVMKVLDDGGGIYTLARQVGTYIHDNYIFNVNRGSWAMDAPVVGIYHDNCSEYMTDENNVLQIADSNEFYLQTNTNCKAQNIVRINNSNEDKSIQKQAGRQSSYVEPIRVQAESMLLTGYTVENNADLYSNESGVKTSAKGSASFYFKGKSGAYKLRAAYVGEKVGNPAFTLYINNVKRDSWPADFASSGLSYSFMQHVVGPLWLHPGDEIKVTGTVADSAQARLDFIEVYQ
;
A
#
# COMPACT_ATOMS: atom_id res chain seq x y z
N MET A 1 78.47 16.17 -52.84
CA MET A 1 77.13 16.59 -53.30
C MET A 1 76.39 17.24 -52.13
N TYR A 2 75.98 18.49 -52.33
CA TYR A 2 74.97 19.32 -51.65
C TYR A 2 74.54 19.07 -50.18
N ARG A 3 74.74 20.14 -49.38
CA ARG A 3 74.04 20.50 -48.12
C ARG A 3 72.52 20.70 -48.35
N ILE A 4 71.70 20.56 -47.29
CA ILE A 4 70.85 21.64 -46.69
C ILE A 4 69.85 21.08 -45.64
N ARG A 5 69.95 21.68 -44.43
CA ARG A 5 68.97 22.05 -43.37
C ARG A 5 67.82 21.10 -42.95
N LYS A 6 67.86 20.70 -41.67
CA LYS A 6 66.68 20.42 -40.83
C LYS A 6 66.18 21.74 -40.21
N GLY A 7 64.92 22.07 -40.46
CA GLY A 7 64.19 23.17 -39.80
C GLY A 7 63.43 22.65 -38.58
N MET A 8 63.59 23.38 -37.48
CA MET A 8 62.99 23.15 -36.17
C MET A 8 61.75 24.05 -36.06
N TRP A 9 60.58 23.49 -35.76
CA TRP A 9 59.38 24.25 -35.39
C TRP A 9 59.09 23.98 -33.91
N VAL A 10 59.23 25.04 -33.11
CA VAL A 10 58.90 25.09 -31.68
C VAL A 10 57.49 25.66 -31.58
N THR A 11 56.55 24.88 -31.03
CA THR A 11 55.22 25.38 -30.65
C THR A 11 55.23 25.65 -29.16
N LEU A 12 55.11 26.93 -28.81
CA LEU A 12 55.08 27.49 -27.47
C LEU A 12 53.68 27.26 -26.85
N PHE A 13 53.55 26.42 -25.82
CA PHE A 13 52.34 26.37 -24.98
C PHE A 13 52.55 27.25 -23.75
N VAL A 14 51.77 28.32 -23.65
CA VAL A 14 51.71 29.21 -22.48
C VAL A 14 50.94 28.47 -21.38
N ILE A 15 51.64 28.12 -20.30
CA ILE A 15 51.03 27.61 -19.06
C ILE A 15 50.50 28.81 -18.28
N VAL A 16 49.19 29.03 -18.33
CA VAL A 16 48.48 29.89 -17.36
C VAL A 16 48.25 29.05 -16.11
N VAL A 17 48.99 29.37 -15.04
CA VAL A 17 48.77 28.82 -13.70
C VAL A 17 47.49 29.46 -13.15
N CYS A 18 46.36 28.76 -13.28
CA CYS A 18 45.13 29.09 -12.57
C CYS A 18 45.18 28.34 -11.24
N GLN A 19 45.53 29.05 -10.15
CA GLN A 19 45.34 28.52 -8.80
C GLN A 19 43.84 28.38 -8.55
N SER A 20 43.31 27.17 -8.75
CA SER A 20 41.97 26.81 -8.32
C SER A 20 41.96 26.74 -6.79
N LEU A 21 41.35 27.75 -6.17
CA LEU A 21 40.79 27.61 -4.84
C LEU A 21 39.76 26.48 -4.89
N PHE A 22 40.15 25.30 -4.42
CA PHE A 22 39.23 24.21 -4.15
C PHE A 22 38.34 24.65 -2.99
N SER A 23 37.18 25.22 -3.30
CA SER A 23 36.05 25.23 -2.36
C SER A 23 35.67 23.78 -2.15
N SER A 24 36.04 23.24 -0.99
CA SER A 24 35.55 21.97 -0.49
C SER A 24 34.03 22.05 -0.41
N THR A 25 33.34 21.50 -1.41
CA THR A 25 31.96 21.07 -1.22
C THR A 25 31.99 20.05 -0.10
N ASN A 26 31.53 20.43 1.09
CA ASN A 26 31.19 19.48 2.13
C ASN A 26 30.07 18.59 1.59
N GLN A 27 30.42 17.56 0.83
CA GLN A 27 29.67 16.33 0.92
C GLN A 27 29.79 15.93 2.38
N VAL A 28 28.66 15.99 3.09
CA VAL A 28 28.57 15.31 4.38
C VAL A 28 28.77 13.84 4.04
N GLU A 29 30.01 13.34 4.10
CA GLU A 29 30.25 11.92 4.20
C GLU A 29 29.46 11.49 5.42
N VAL A 30 28.34 10.79 5.19
CA VAL A 30 27.65 10.14 6.28
C VAL A 30 28.61 9.08 6.79
N ARG A 31 29.27 9.39 7.91
CA ARG A 31 30.29 8.53 8.49
C ARG A 31 29.60 7.25 8.92
N GLN A 32 30.05 6.09 8.48
CA GLN A 32 29.61 4.82 9.08
C GLN A 32 30.25 4.69 10.46
N GLN A 33 29.45 4.58 11.52
CA GLN A 33 29.92 4.31 12.88
C GLN A 33 30.29 2.84 13.06
N LYS A 34 29.42 1.93 12.61
CA LYS A 34 29.57 0.49 12.82
C LYS A 34 28.81 -0.32 11.78
N ALA A 35 29.35 -1.49 11.45
CA ALA A 35 28.64 -2.51 10.68
C ALA A 35 28.54 -3.83 11.47
N PHE A 36 27.35 -4.42 11.48
CA PHE A 36 27.06 -5.77 11.95
C PHE A 36 26.65 -6.67 10.77
N TYR A 37 26.88 -7.97 10.92
CA TYR A 37 26.58 -8.97 9.89
C TYR A 37 25.79 -10.12 10.52
N VAL A 38 24.74 -10.55 9.82
CA VAL A 38 23.86 -11.64 10.23
C VAL A 38 23.83 -12.68 9.13
N ASP A 39 23.96 -13.95 9.48
CA ASP A 39 24.02 -15.09 8.56
C ASP A 39 23.16 -16.22 9.14
N ALA A 40 21.98 -16.45 8.55
CA ALA A 40 21.02 -17.42 9.08
C ALA A 40 21.58 -18.87 9.11
N ILE A 41 22.51 -19.17 8.19
CA ILE A 41 23.00 -20.53 7.94
C ILE A 41 24.32 -20.78 8.68
N HIS A 42 25.23 -19.81 8.68
CA HIS A 42 26.59 -19.98 9.20
C HIS A 42 26.92 -19.08 10.40
N GLY A 43 25.98 -18.25 10.84
CA GLY A 43 26.12 -17.38 12.00
C GLY A 43 26.00 -18.11 13.33
N ASN A 44 26.35 -17.40 14.40
CA ASN A 44 26.11 -17.83 15.77
C ASN A 44 25.95 -16.60 16.67
N ASP A 45 24.93 -16.57 17.53
CA ASP A 45 24.66 -15.38 18.36
C ASP A 45 25.67 -15.14 19.49
N THR A 46 26.58 -16.07 19.72
CA THR A 46 27.76 -15.86 20.59
C THR A 46 28.92 -15.16 19.86
N ASN A 47 28.85 -15.00 18.54
CA ASN A 47 29.85 -14.30 17.76
C ASN A 47 29.85 -12.79 18.04
N SER A 48 30.85 -12.07 17.50
CA SER A 48 30.98 -10.63 17.67
C SER A 48 30.25 -9.79 16.61
N GLY A 49 29.48 -10.41 15.71
CA GLY A 49 28.71 -9.71 14.66
C GLY A 49 29.53 -9.10 13.53
N ILE A 50 30.81 -9.45 13.40
CA ILE A 50 31.65 -8.98 12.29
C ILE A 50 31.51 -9.93 11.10
N GLN A 51 31.85 -9.49 9.89
CA GLN A 51 31.63 -10.30 8.67
C GLN A 51 32.15 -11.75 8.73
N ARG A 52 33.32 -11.99 9.35
CA ARG A 52 33.93 -13.32 9.52
C ARG A 52 33.38 -14.15 10.68
N LYS A 53 32.66 -13.52 11.60
CA LYS A 53 31.99 -14.11 12.76
C LYS A 53 30.62 -13.40 12.92
N PRO A 54 29.68 -13.66 11.99
CA PRO A 54 28.39 -12.99 11.98
C PRO A 54 27.47 -13.54 13.08
N PHE A 55 26.48 -12.75 13.50
CA PHE A 55 25.37 -13.24 14.28
C PHE A 55 24.53 -14.22 13.46
N GLN A 56 23.71 -15.04 14.12
CA GLN A 56 22.75 -15.91 13.45
C GLN A 56 21.41 -15.21 13.26
N THR A 57 20.97 -14.44 14.25
CA THR A 57 19.62 -13.85 14.28
C THR A 57 19.62 -12.33 14.13
N ILE A 58 18.51 -11.80 13.60
CA ILE A 58 18.30 -10.35 13.45
C ILE A 58 18.11 -9.71 14.83
N GLU A 59 17.44 -10.41 15.73
CA GLU A 59 17.20 -10.04 17.12
C GLU A 59 18.51 -9.80 17.86
N LYS A 60 19.50 -10.67 17.65
CA LYS A 60 20.83 -10.47 18.23
C LYS A 60 21.50 -9.21 17.68
N ALA A 61 21.43 -8.98 16.37
CA ALA A 61 22.00 -7.77 15.78
C ALA A 61 21.33 -6.50 16.32
N ARG A 62 19.99 -6.47 16.37
CA ARG A 62 19.20 -5.38 16.96
C ARG A 62 19.60 -5.10 18.40
N ALA A 63 19.73 -6.14 19.22
CA ALA A 63 20.14 -6.00 20.62
C ALA A 63 21.56 -5.43 20.79
N GLU A 64 22.47 -5.66 19.84
CA GLU A 64 23.81 -5.05 19.86
C GLU A 64 23.81 -3.61 19.32
N VAL A 65 22.94 -3.30 18.36
CA VAL A 65 22.71 -1.92 17.91
C VAL A 65 22.19 -1.05 19.05
N ALA A 66 21.19 -1.54 19.81
CA ALA A 66 20.59 -0.83 20.94
C ALA A 66 21.59 -0.44 22.05
N LYS A 67 22.79 -1.03 22.07
CA LYS A 67 23.86 -0.68 23.03
C LYS A 67 24.67 0.54 22.61
N ILE A 68 24.62 0.92 21.33
CA ILE A 68 25.51 1.93 20.74
C ILE A 68 24.77 3.03 19.96
N ASN A 69 23.44 2.96 19.88
CA ASN A 69 22.62 3.90 19.13
C ASN A 69 22.17 5.12 19.95
N ASN A 70 22.49 5.23 21.24
CA ASN A 70 22.09 6.38 22.08
C ASN A 70 22.95 7.64 21.88
N GLN A 71 24.15 7.50 21.28
CA GLN A 71 25.09 8.58 21.01
C GLN A 71 25.75 8.36 19.65
N MET A 72 24.94 8.27 18.60
CA MET A 72 25.47 8.02 17.25
C MET A 72 26.36 9.18 16.79
N SER A 73 27.48 8.82 16.16
CA SER A 73 28.44 9.71 15.49
C SER A 73 28.53 9.43 13.99
N GLY A 74 27.64 8.55 13.52
CA GLY A 74 27.60 7.97 12.20
C GLY A 74 26.49 6.94 12.10
N ASP A 75 26.13 6.57 10.87
CA ASP A 75 25.12 5.54 10.61
C ASP A 75 25.59 4.15 11.11
N ILE A 76 24.63 3.30 11.44
CA ILE A 76 24.89 1.90 11.81
C ILE A 76 24.26 0.98 10.75
N ASP A 77 25.08 0.13 10.15
CA ASP A 77 24.64 -0.83 9.15
C ASP A 77 24.50 -2.23 9.74
N VAL A 78 23.38 -2.89 9.46
CA VAL A 78 23.14 -4.31 9.75
C VAL A 78 22.97 -5.02 8.41
N TYR A 79 23.98 -5.77 8.01
CA TYR A 79 24.00 -6.52 6.76
C TYR A 79 23.45 -7.93 6.96
N LEU A 80 22.35 -8.24 6.28
CA LEU A 80 21.72 -9.57 6.24
C LEU A 80 22.23 -10.35 5.04
N LYS A 81 22.82 -11.51 5.27
CA LYS A 81 23.27 -12.41 4.20
C LYS A 81 22.12 -13.26 3.66
N SER A 82 22.38 -13.93 2.54
CA SER A 82 21.42 -14.86 1.94
C SER A 82 21.06 -15.97 2.90
N GLY A 83 19.78 -16.31 2.94
CA GLY A 83 19.25 -17.37 3.79
C GLY A 83 17.84 -17.05 4.25
N THR A 84 17.16 -18.07 4.76
CA THR A 84 15.85 -17.92 5.39
C THR A 84 16.03 -17.72 6.88
N TYR A 85 15.70 -16.52 7.34
CA TYR A 85 15.51 -16.15 8.74
C TYR A 85 14.10 -16.59 9.13
N GLN A 86 13.97 -17.88 9.48
CA GLN A 86 12.69 -18.46 9.90
C GLN A 86 12.34 -17.96 11.30
N LEU A 87 11.20 -17.29 11.40
CA LEU A 87 10.66 -16.76 12.64
C LEU A 87 9.74 -17.77 13.31
N THR A 88 9.81 -17.83 14.63
CA THR A 88 8.82 -18.50 15.49
C THR A 88 7.93 -17.50 16.21
N ASP A 89 8.28 -16.22 16.19
CA ASP A 89 7.58 -15.10 16.80
C ASP A 89 7.92 -13.79 16.06
N THR A 90 7.16 -12.73 16.30
CA THR A 90 7.31 -11.42 15.64
C THR A 90 8.65 -10.75 15.97
N LEU A 91 9.32 -10.17 14.96
CA LEU A 91 10.46 -9.26 15.16
C LEU A 91 9.99 -7.89 15.63
N HIS A 92 10.12 -7.61 16.93
CA HIS A 92 9.73 -6.32 17.49
C HIS A 92 10.85 -5.28 17.41
N PHE A 93 10.49 -4.04 17.08
CA PHE A 93 11.32 -2.85 17.18
C PHE A 93 10.58 -1.80 18.01
N GLY A 94 11.25 -1.25 19.01
CA GLY A 94 10.73 -0.19 19.88
C GLY A 94 11.50 1.11 19.74
N ALA A 95 11.08 2.15 20.47
CA ALA A 95 11.74 3.46 20.45
C ALA A 95 13.24 3.42 20.82
N SER A 96 13.65 2.42 21.61
CA SER A 96 15.06 2.20 21.97
C SER A 96 15.91 1.73 20.79
N ASP A 97 15.30 1.26 19.70
CA ASP A 97 15.99 0.80 18.51
C ASP A 97 16.25 1.92 17.50
N SER A 98 15.72 3.13 17.73
CA SER A 98 15.80 4.29 16.83
C SER A 98 17.22 4.85 16.65
N GLY A 99 17.44 5.53 15.53
CA GLY A 99 18.66 6.33 15.31
C GLY A 99 18.71 7.58 16.20
N THR A 100 19.91 8.13 16.46
CA THR A 100 20.08 9.38 17.23
C THR A 100 21.04 10.34 16.53
N ASN A 101 21.07 11.59 16.98
CA ASN A 101 21.98 12.65 16.49
C ASN A 101 21.90 12.90 14.97
N GLY A 102 20.74 12.64 14.36
CA GLY A 102 20.51 12.81 12.93
C GLY A 102 21.06 11.70 12.04
N TYR A 103 21.47 10.57 12.62
CA TYR A 103 21.95 9.38 11.91
C TYR A 103 20.87 8.30 11.82
N THR A 104 21.00 7.42 10.83
CA THR A 104 20.05 6.35 10.52
C THR A 104 20.66 4.99 10.79
N ILE A 105 19.82 4.03 11.16
CA ILE A 105 20.19 2.61 11.26
C ILE A 105 19.61 1.86 10.04
N HIS A 106 20.47 1.17 9.31
CA HIS A 106 20.10 0.48 8.06
C HIS A 106 20.11 -1.04 8.24
N TYR A 107 18.96 -1.70 8.11
CA TYR A 107 18.86 -3.14 7.96
C TYR A 107 18.76 -3.47 6.47
N GLN A 108 19.78 -4.12 5.93
CA GLN A 108 19.89 -4.27 4.48
C GLN A 108 20.55 -5.57 4.05
N ALA A 109 20.20 -6.05 2.87
CA ALA A 109 20.89 -7.19 2.27
C ALA A 109 22.40 -6.91 2.07
N PHE A 110 23.23 -7.92 2.31
CA PHE A 110 24.66 -7.80 2.09
C PHE A 110 25.00 -7.90 0.60
N LYS A 111 25.46 -6.81 -0.04
CA LYS A 111 25.71 -6.79 -1.50
C LYS A 111 24.48 -7.28 -2.27
N ASN A 112 24.61 -8.16 -3.27
CA ASN A 112 23.49 -8.67 -4.07
C ASN A 112 22.83 -9.93 -3.47
N GLU A 113 23.04 -10.18 -2.18
CA GLU A 113 22.45 -11.34 -1.49
C GLU A 113 20.94 -11.17 -1.23
N VAL A 114 20.24 -12.28 -0.98
CA VAL A 114 18.78 -12.33 -0.88
C VAL A 114 18.37 -12.87 0.51
N PRO A 115 18.25 -12.00 1.52
CA PRO A 115 17.76 -12.37 2.84
C PRO A 115 16.23 -12.51 2.83
N VAL A 116 15.72 -13.63 3.33
CA VAL A 116 14.28 -13.89 3.45
C VAL A 116 13.89 -13.98 4.92
N ILE A 117 13.07 -13.06 5.40
CA ILE A 117 12.39 -13.15 6.69
C ILE A 117 11.09 -13.92 6.46
N SER A 118 10.95 -15.08 7.10
CA SER A 118 9.87 -16.04 6.81
C SER A 118 9.13 -16.43 8.07
N GLY A 119 7.80 -16.37 8.04
CA GLY A 119 6.91 -16.96 9.05
C GLY A 119 6.57 -18.43 8.77
N GLY A 120 7.08 -18.98 7.67
CA GLY A 120 6.78 -20.31 7.18
C GLY A 120 7.73 -21.39 7.68
N THR A 121 7.17 -22.57 7.95
CA THR A 121 7.89 -23.81 8.25
C THR A 121 7.85 -24.74 7.05
N THR A 122 9.00 -25.27 6.63
CA THR A 122 9.08 -26.23 5.53
C THR A 122 8.71 -27.64 6.00
N ILE A 123 7.79 -28.30 5.30
CA ILE A 123 7.50 -29.72 5.49
C ILE A 123 8.44 -30.56 4.62
N PRO A 124 9.22 -31.50 5.18
CA PRO A 124 10.13 -32.34 4.39
C PRO A 124 9.41 -33.15 3.32
N SER A 125 9.89 -33.14 2.08
CA SER A 125 9.30 -33.96 1.00
C SER A 125 9.25 -35.46 1.34
N SER A 126 10.22 -35.94 2.13
CA SER A 126 10.31 -37.33 2.57
C SER A 126 9.24 -37.76 3.60
N SER A 127 8.49 -36.83 4.21
CA SER A 127 7.47 -37.18 5.21
C SER A 127 6.10 -37.52 4.58
N TRP A 128 5.94 -37.26 3.28
CA TRP A 128 4.68 -37.51 2.57
C TRP A 128 4.52 -38.99 2.21
N THR A 129 3.31 -39.50 2.45
CA THR A 129 2.91 -40.87 2.10
C THR A 129 1.70 -40.84 1.17
N LEU A 130 1.73 -41.59 0.08
CA LEU A 130 0.57 -41.77 -0.79
C LEU A 130 -0.51 -42.59 -0.04
N VAL A 131 -1.69 -41.99 0.18
CA VAL A 131 -2.79 -42.60 0.93
C VAL A 131 -3.98 -42.98 0.05
N ASP A 132 -4.14 -42.36 -1.12
CA ASP A 132 -5.11 -42.76 -2.15
C ASP A 132 -4.43 -42.75 -3.53
N LYS A 133 -4.17 -43.95 -4.06
CA LYS A 133 -3.52 -44.11 -5.37
C LYS A 133 -4.43 -43.73 -6.54
N GLN A 134 -5.74 -43.88 -6.41
CA GLN A 134 -6.67 -43.58 -7.50
C GLN A 134 -6.88 -42.08 -7.65
N LYS A 135 -6.97 -41.36 -6.52
CA LYS A 135 -7.12 -39.90 -6.49
C LYS A 135 -5.80 -39.13 -6.48
N ASN A 136 -4.67 -39.85 -6.34
CA ASN A 136 -3.33 -39.27 -6.19
C ASN A 136 -3.21 -38.39 -4.93
N ILE A 137 -3.75 -38.82 -3.80
CA ILE A 137 -3.72 -38.04 -2.54
C ILE A 137 -2.57 -38.52 -1.66
N TYR A 138 -1.73 -37.57 -1.26
CA TYR A 138 -0.66 -37.75 -0.29
C TYR A 138 -1.07 -37.16 1.06
N ARG A 139 -0.42 -37.65 2.12
CA ARG A 139 -0.62 -37.16 3.48
C ARG A 139 0.70 -37.11 4.25
N THR A 140 0.84 -36.15 5.14
CA THR A 140 1.93 -36.04 6.11
C THR A 140 1.38 -35.65 7.48
N SER A 141 2.03 -36.11 8.55
CA SER A 141 1.76 -35.56 9.88
C SER A 141 2.30 -34.13 9.97
N VAL A 142 1.54 -33.27 10.63
CA VAL A 142 1.90 -31.87 10.93
C VAL A 142 1.77 -31.62 12.43
N THR A 143 2.11 -32.64 13.24
CA THR A 143 1.97 -32.54 14.71
C THR A 143 2.76 -31.35 15.27
N GLY A 144 2.08 -30.45 15.96
CA GLY A 144 2.63 -29.20 16.49
C GLY A 144 2.61 -28.01 15.51
N LEU A 145 2.06 -28.19 14.30
CA LEU A 145 1.95 -27.17 13.26
C LEU A 145 0.51 -27.02 12.74
N GLU A 146 -0.50 -27.54 13.43
CA GLU A 146 -1.89 -27.69 12.93
C GLU A 146 -2.70 -26.39 12.85
N ASN A 147 -2.08 -25.24 13.06
CA ASN A 147 -2.75 -23.95 13.07
C ASN A 147 -2.35 -23.08 11.88
N PHE A 148 -2.85 -23.39 10.68
CA PHE A 148 -2.68 -22.56 9.49
C PHE A 148 -3.88 -22.66 8.55
N ARG A 149 -4.02 -21.64 7.69
CA ARG A 149 -5.08 -21.54 6.67
C ARG A 149 -4.56 -21.45 5.23
N GLN A 150 -3.25 -21.35 5.03
CA GLN A 150 -2.63 -21.30 3.71
C GLN A 150 -1.58 -22.41 3.60
N LEU A 151 -1.41 -22.94 2.40
CA LEU A 151 -0.36 -23.89 2.06
C LEU A 151 0.33 -23.38 0.81
N TYR A 152 1.65 -23.32 0.81
CA TYR A 152 2.42 -22.96 -0.37
C TYR A 152 3.20 -24.18 -0.86
N VAL A 153 3.08 -24.48 -2.15
CA VAL A 153 3.75 -25.60 -2.80
C VAL A 153 4.55 -25.04 -3.97
N ASN A 154 5.87 -25.18 -3.90
CA ASN A 154 6.83 -24.54 -4.80
C ASN A 154 6.53 -23.04 -5.03
N ASP A 155 6.31 -22.32 -3.92
CA ASP A 155 6.01 -20.87 -3.90
C ASP A 155 4.69 -20.46 -4.58
N SER A 156 3.82 -21.42 -4.90
CA SER A 156 2.46 -21.18 -5.37
C SER A 156 1.45 -21.49 -4.28
N LEU A 157 0.49 -20.58 -4.05
CA LEU A 157 -0.62 -20.82 -3.12
C LEU A 157 -1.42 -22.04 -3.59
N ALA A 158 -1.55 -23.04 -2.73
CA ALA A 158 -2.38 -24.22 -2.96
C ALA A 158 -3.82 -23.92 -2.53
N VAL A 159 -4.78 -24.53 -3.23
CA VAL A 159 -6.20 -24.28 -3.03
C VAL A 159 -6.67 -25.05 -1.80
N ARG A 160 -7.22 -24.36 -0.80
CA ARG A 160 -7.91 -25.06 0.29
C ARG A 160 -9.10 -25.78 -0.33
N ALA A 161 -9.20 -27.10 -0.14
CA ALA A 161 -10.13 -27.96 -0.86
C ALA A 161 -11.55 -27.37 -0.84
N ARG A 162 -12.13 -27.15 -2.03
CA ARG A 162 -13.38 -26.40 -2.19
C ARG A 162 -14.31 -27.00 -3.23
N PHE A 163 -15.60 -26.70 -3.10
CA PHE A 163 -16.61 -26.99 -4.11
C PHE A 163 -17.36 -25.70 -4.52
N PRO A 164 -17.47 -25.42 -5.83
CA PRO A 164 -16.85 -26.12 -6.94
C PRO A 164 -15.33 -25.90 -6.96
N ASN A 165 -14.63 -26.83 -7.62
CA ASN A 165 -13.18 -26.73 -7.83
C ASN A 165 -12.86 -25.45 -8.61
N MET A 166 -11.78 -24.78 -8.20
CA MET A 166 -11.32 -23.58 -8.89
C MET A 166 -10.70 -23.93 -10.24
N THR A 167 -11.34 -23.52 -11.34
CA THR A 167 -10.85 -23.70 -12.71
C THR A 167 -10.57 -22.39 -13.44
N GLU A 168 -10.91 -21.25 -12.83
CA GLU A 168 -10.69 -19.90 -13.34
C GLU A 168 -9.78 -19.13 -12.36
N PRO A 169 -8.45 -19.32 -12.41
CA PRO A 169 -7.53 -18.73 -11.42
C PRO A 169 -7.53 -17.20 -11.41
N ASP A 170 -7.83 -16.56 -12.53
CA ASP A 170 -7.89 -15.10 -12.66
C ASP A 170 -9.02 -14.45 -11.85
N THR A 171 -10.10 -15.19 -11.59
CA THR A 171 -11.32 -14.72 -10.91
C THR A 171 -11.62 -15.53 -9.64
N PHE A 172 -10.77 -16.52 -9.33
CA PHE A 172 -10.97 -17.55 -8.31
C PHE A 172 -12.29 -18.35 -8.48
N GLY A 173 -12.81 -18.39 -9.70
CA GLY A 173 -14.05 -19.07 -10.07
C GLY A 173 -13.86 -20.53 -10.53
N PRO A 174 -14.96 -21.20 -10.91
CA PRO A 174 -16.33 -20.70 -10.87
C PRO A 174 -16.89 -20.63 -9.44
N TYR A 175 -18.00 -19.94 -9.28
CA TYR A 175 -18.77 -19.88 -8.04
C TYR A 175 -20.18 -20.44 -8.25
N LEU A 176 -20.82 -20.82 -7.15
CA LEU A 176 -22.27 -21.02 -7.08
C LEU A 176 -22.93 -19.66 -6.83
N LYS A 177 -24.25 -19.56 -7.03
CA LYS A 177 -24.99 -18.31 -6.77
C LYS A 177 -26.15 -18.55 -5.83
N THR A 178 -26.31 -17.70 -4.83
CA THR A 178 -27.48 -17.79 -3.94
C THR A 178 -28.76 -17.54 -4.74
N SER A 179 -29.83 -18.23 -4.37
CA SER A 179 -31.17 -18.03 -4.95
C SER A 179 -32.06 -17.11 -4.13
N GLY A 180 -31.56 -16.65 -2.99
CA GLY A 180 -32.20 -15.68 -2.11
C GLY A 180 -31.54 -15.66 -0.74
N ALA A 181 -32.02 -14.79 0.13
CA ALA A 181 -31.56 -14.69 1.51
C ALA A 181 -32.55 -13.91 2.38
N ASP A 182 -32.36 -13.95 3.69
CA ASP A 182 -33.21 -13.30 4.68
C ASP A 182 -32.34 -12.70 5.80
N ALA A 183 -32.19 -11.38 5.77
CA ALA A 183 -31.35 -10.65 6.70
C ALA A 183 -31.93 -10.54 8.11
N VAL A 184 -33.25 -10.75 8.29
CA VAL A 184 -33.90 -10.71 9.61
C VAL A 184 -33.71 -12.04 10.32
N ASN A 185 -33.94 -13.14 9.59
CA ASN A 185 -33.83 -14.49 10.11
C ASN A 185 -32.45 -15.11 9.90
N LYS A 186 -31.52 -14.37 9.28
CA LYS A 186 -30.10 -14.69 9.08
C LYS A 186 -29.89 -16.04 8.39
N TYR A 187 -30.40 -16.18 7.18
CA TYR A 187 -30.12 -17.36 6.34
C TYR A 187 -30.00 -17.01 4.85
N PHE A 188 -29.27 -17.85 4.12
CA PHE A 188 -29.23 -17.86 2.66
C PHE A 188 -30.10 -18.97 2.11
N VAL A 189 -30.62 -18.80 0.90
CA VAL A 189 -31.37 -19.81 0.15
C VAL A 189 -30.53 -20.24 -1.05
N ILE A 190 -30.25 -21.53 -1.15
CA ILE A 190 -29.45 -22.11 -2.25
C ILE A 190 -30.19 -23.28 -2.89
N ASP A 191 -29.75 -23.68 -4.08
CA ASP A 191 -30.21 -24.90 -4.72
C ASP A 191 -29.79 -26.13 -3.91
N LYS A 192 -30.71 -27.07 -3.69
CA LYS A 192 -30.39 -28.33 -3.01
C LYS A 192 -29.37 -29.14 -3.82
N ALA A 193 -29.33 -28.97 -5.14
CA ALA A 193 -28.36 -29.60 -6.02
C ALA A 193 -26.93 -29.10 -5.78
N ASP A 194 -26.76 -27.91 -5.19
CA ASP A 194 -25.48 -27.32 -4.80
C ASP A 194 -24.89 -27.96 -3.53
N LEU A 195 -25.61 -28.91 -2.95
CA LEU A 195 -25.23 -29.69 -1.78
C LEU A 195 -25.05 -31.19 -2.10
N PRO A 196 -24.40 -31.58 -3.22
CA PRO A 196 -24.35 -33.00 -3.61
C PRO A 196 -23.61 -33.84 -2.56
N LEU A 197 -22.66 -33.23 -1.84
CA LEU A 197 -21.98 -33.78 -0.68
C LEU A 197 -21.93 -32.70 0.40
N LEU A 198 -22.91 -32.69 1.31
CA LEU A 198 -22.71 -31.99 2.57
C LEU A 198 -21.87 -32.86 3.48
N PRO A 199 -20.76 -32.33 4.00
CA PRO A 199 -19.91 -33.09 4.90
C PRO A 199 -20.63 -33.43 6.19
N LYS A 200 -20.23 -34.57 6.78
CA LYS A 200 -20.85 -35.09 8.00
C LYS A 200 -20.66 -34.17 9.20
N HIS A 201 -19.72 -33.22 9.11
CA HIS A 201 -19.28 -32.32 10.17
C HIS A 201 -19.38 -30.86 9.69
N LEU A 202 -20.59 -30.29 9.75
CA LEU A 202 -20.87 -28.91 9.34
C LEU A 202 -20.02 -27.87 10.09
N ASN A 203 -19.50 -28.21 11.27
CA ASN A 203 -18.72 -27.33 12.13
C ASN A 203 -17.30 -27.02 11.63
N GLN A 204 -16.79 -27.75 10.62
CA GLN A 204 -15.49 -27.45 10.00
C GLN A 204 -15.63 -26.76 8.64
N VAL A 205 -16.80 -26.86 8.01
CA VAL A 205 -17.01 -26.36 6.65
C VAL A 205 -17.42 -24.91 6.64
N GLU A 206 -16.83 -24.18 5.71
CA GLU A 206 -17.09 -22.76 5.52
C GLU A 206 -17.86 -22.55 4.22
N MET A 207 -18.86 -21.67 4.27
CA MET A 207 -19.39 -21.00 3.10
C MET A 207 -18.62 -19.69 2.93
N VAL A 208 -17.87 -19.56 1.85
CA VAL A 208 -17.22 -18.30 1.50
C VAL A 208 -18.09 -17.59 0.47
N ILE A 209 -18.55 -16.38 0.79
CA ILE A 209 -19.54 -15.64 0.00
C ILE A 209 -19.09 -14.19 -0.23
N HIS A 210 -19.45 -13.66 -1.39
CA HIS A 210 -19.06 -12.32 -1.86
C HIS A 210 -20.28 -11.45 -2.16
N PRO A 211 -20.97 -10.89 -1.14
CA PRO A 211 -22.06 -9.96 -1.38
C PRO A 211 -21.50 -8.59 -1.79
N HIS A 212 -21.56 -8.29 -3.08
CA HIS A 212 -20.92 -7.13 -3.71
C HIS A 212 -19.43 -6.97 -3.40
N TRP A 213 -19.05 -5.96 -2.62
CA TRP A 213 -17.67 -5.64 -2.25
C TRP A 213 -17.20 -6.30 -0.93
N TYR A 214 -18.06 -7.09 -0.28
CA TYR A 214 -17.73 -7.82 0.94
C TYR A 214 -17.03 -9.15 0.63
N HIS A 215 -16.28 -9.64 1.62
CA HIS A 215 -15.83 -11.02 1.66
C HIS A 215 -16.19 -11.60 3.03
N GLU A 216 -16.89 -12.72 3.04
CA GLU A 216 -17.32 -13.38 4.26
C GLU A 216 -16.92 -14.86 4.28
N ASN A 217 -16.36 -15.32 5.41
CA ASN A 217 -16.14 -16.75 5.71
C ASN A 217 -17.13 -17.14 6.80
N LEU A 218 -18.12 -17.96 6.45
CA LEU A 218 -19.23 -18.31 7.34
C LEU A 218 -19.19 -19.78 7.73
N HIS A 219 -19.10 -20.04 9.02
CA HIS A 219 -19.33 -21.35 9.65
C HIS A 219 -20.80 -21.69 9.67
N ILE A 220 -21.14 -22.96 9.49
CA ILE A 220 -22.53 -23.38 9.33
C ILE A 220 -23.07 -23.99 10.63
N ASP A 221 -24.14 -23.40 11.17
CA ASP A 221 -24.90 -23.99 12.29
C ASP A 221 -25.75 -25.16 11.80
N LYS A 222 -26.55 -24.91 10.76
CA LYS A 222 -27.50 -25.89 10.25
C LYS A 222 -27.99 -25.57 8.85
N ILE A 223 -28.47 -26.61 8.18
CA ILE A 223 -29.12 -26.52 6.87
C ILE A 223 -30.51 -27.14 7.00
N LYS A 224 -31.54 -26.43 6.53
CA LYS A 224 -32.94 -26.88 6.56
C LYS A 224 -33.54 -26.88 5.16
N LYS A 225 -34.50 -27.76 4.90
CA LYS A 225 -35.32 -27.66 3.68
C LYS A 225 -36.03 -26.31 3.64
N ASP A 226 -36.08 -25.69 2.46
CA ASP A 226 -36.92 -24.51 2.32
C ASP A 226 -38.41 -24.93 2.34
N PRO A 227 -39.25 -24.30 3.17
CA PRO A 227 -40.67 -24.63 3.27
C PRO A 227 -41.51 -24.14 2.09
N LYS A 228 -40.99 -23.24 1.25
CA LYS A 228 -41.66 -22.69 0.06
C LYS A 228 -41.27 -23.44 -1.21
N ASP A 229 -40.07 -24.01 -1.28
CA ASP A 229 -39.56 -24.75 -2.45
C ASP A 229 -38.72 -25.99 -2.04
N ALA A 230 -39.21 -27.18 -2.39
CA ALA A 230 -38.54 -28.45 -2.05
C ALA A 230 -37.21 -28.69 -2.80
N SER A 231 -36.94 -27.94 -3.87
CA SER A 231 -35.67 -27.94 -4.61
C SER A 231 -34.61 -27.06 -3.95
N LYS A 232 -34.97 -26.27 -2.93
CA LYS A 232 -34.08 -25.34 -2.24
C LYS A 232 -33.84 -25.75 -0.79
N VAL A 233 -32.78 -25.19 -0.21
CA VAL A 233 -32.51 -25.26 1.23
C VAL A 233 -32.17 -23.89 1.79
N ARG A 234 -32.27 -23.76 3.12
CA ARG A 234 -31.83 -22.62 3.90
C ARG A 234 -30.56 -22.96 4.66
N VAL A 235 -29.52 -22.16 4.47
CA VAL A 235 -28.23 -22.26 5.17
C VAL A 235 -28.19 -21.20 6.26
N TYR A 236 -28.00 -21.63 7.51
CA TYR A 236 -27.92 -20.75 8.67
C TYR A 236 -26.48 -20.66 9.16
N PRO A 237 -25.87 -19.45 9.11
CA PRO A 237 -24.55 -19.22 9.71
C PRO A 237 -24.55 -19.39 11.23
N ALA A 238 -23.39 -19.65 11.81
CA ALA A 238 -23.21 -19.91 13.24
C ALA A 238 -23.51 -18.68 14.12
N ALA A 239 -24.06 -18.92 15.32
CA ALA A 239 -24.44 -17.83 16.23
C ALA A 239 -23.25 -17.02 16.78
N LEU A 240 -22.03 -17.56 16.77
CA LEU A 240 -20.82 -16.85 17.24
C LEU A 240 -20.46 -15.66 16.33
N GLU A 241 -20.67 -15.81 15.03
CA GLU A 241 -20.54 -14.71 14.06
C GLU A 241 -21.50 -13.56 14.43
N ASN A 242 -22.71 -13.89 14.88
CA ASN A 242 -23.68 -12.88 15.31
C ASN A 242 -23.37 -12.24 16.68
N LYS A 243 -22.54 -12.86 17.54
CA LYS A 243 -22.22 -12.33 18.90
C LYS A 243 -21.07 -11.32 18.91
N ASN A 244 -20.15 -11.41 17.96
CA ASN A 244 -18.99 -10.51 17.84
C ASN A 244 -19.27 -9.28 16.95
N GLY A 245 -20.54 -9.00 16.62
CA GLY A 245 -20.91 -7.96 15.67
C GLY A 245 -20.60 -8.31 14.22
N LEU A 246 -20.21 -9.56 13.92
CA LEU A 246 -19.95 -10.09 12.56
C LEU A 246 -21.25 -10.46 11.86
N SER A 247 -22.34 -9.74 12.17
CA SER A 247 -23.59 -9.97 11.47
C SER A 247 -23.55 -9.20 10.16
N PRO A 248 -23.87 -9.85 9.04
CA PRO A 248 -24.16 -9.14 7.81
C PRO A 248 -25.34 -8.20 8.07
N THR A 249 -25.07 -6.90 8.05
CA THR A 249 -25.92 -5.85 8.67
C THR A 249 -26.38 -4.78 7.69
N LYS A 250 -25.88 -4.73 6.44
CA LYS A 250 -26.37 -3.80 5.43
C LYS A 250 -27.71 -4.28 4.82
N GLY A 251 -28.82 -3.80 5.38
CA GLY A 251 -30.14 -3.74 4.73
C GLY A 251 -30.97 -5.05 4.65
N ASN A 252 -32.28 -4.90 4.48
CA ASN A 252 -33.28 -5.99 4.52
C ASN A 252 -33.24 -6.98 3.33
N ALA A 253 -32.27 -6.87 2.44
CA ALA A 253 -32.05 -7.79 1.34
C ALA A 253 -30.56 -8.08 1.27
N PHE A 254 -30.13 -9.11 1.97
CA PHE A 254 -29.02 -9.89 1.44
C PHE A 254 -29.35 -10.24 -0.01
N TYR A 255 -28.41 -9.96 -0.91
CA TYR A 255 -28.70 -9.91 -2.32
C TYR A 255 -28.95 -11.31 -2.88
N THR A 256 -29.86 -11.41 -3.84
CA THR A 256 -30.06 -12.66 -4.56
C THR A 256 -29.00 -12.74 -5.64
N GLY A 257 -28.34 -13.89 -5.76
CA GLY A 257 -27.30 -14.11 -6.78
C GLY A 257 -25.88 -13.93 -6.28
N ASP A 258 -25.67 -13.80 -4.96
CA ASP A 258 -24.34 -13.69 -4.35
C ASP A 258 -23.47 -14.88 -4.75
N PRO A 259 -22.26 -14.64 -5.32
CA PRO A 259 -21.29 -15.68 -5.59
C PRO A 259 -20.79 -16.32 -4.29
N TYR A 260 -20.77 -17.65 -4.24
CA TYR A 260 -20.23 -18.39 -3.09
C TYR A 260 -19.56 -19.72 -3.48
N TYR A 261 -18.75 -20.25 -2.57
CA TYR A 261 -18.23 -21.63 -2.63
C TYR A 261 -18.18 -22.24 -1.24
N TRP A 262 -18.06 -23.56 -1.18
CA TRP A 262 -17.83 -24.33 0.05
C TRP A 262 -16.35 -24.68 0.17
N GLU A 263 -15.78 -24.67 1.37
CA GLU A 263 -14.40 -25.13 1.57
C GLU A 263 -14.20 -25.89 2.89
N ASN A 264 -12.97 -26.41 3.05
CA ASN A 264 -12.46 -27.01 4.27
C ASN A 264 -13.07 -28.36 4.66
N ASP A 265 -13.24 -29.25 3.69
CA ASP A 265 -13.57 -30.66 3.94
C ASP A 265 -12.77 -31.61 3.07
N LEU A 266 -12.42 -32.78 3.62
CA LEU A 266 -11.70 -33.82 2.89
C LEU A 266 -12.48 -34.32 1.67
N SER A 267 -13.81 -34.28 1.69
CA SER A 267 -14.63 -34.71 0.55
C SER A 267 -14.55 -33.75 -0.65
N PHE A 268 -14.10 -32.51 -0.44
CA PHE A 268 -13.84 -31.56 -1.51
C PHE A 268 -12.44 -31.73 -2.12
N LEU A 269 -11.55 -32.54 -1.51
CA LEU A 269 -10.19 -32.78 -2.03
C LEU A 269 -10.26 -33.69 -3.26
N ASP A 270 -10.49 -33.11 -4.44
CA ASP A 270 -10.68 -33.86 -5.67
C ASP A 270 -10.08 -33.21 -6.93
N ALA A 271 -9.52 -31.99 -6.85
CA ALA A 271 -8.75 -31.33 -7.89
C ALA A 271 -7.24 -31.24 -7.59
N GLU A 272 -6.45 -31.10 -8.65
CA GLU A 272 -5.01 -30.87 -8.55
C GLU A 272 -4.70 -29.54 -7.84
N GLY A 273 -3.68 -29.55 -6.97
CA GLY A 273 -3.29 -28.39 -6.18
C GLY A 273 -4.16 -28.13 -4.96
N GLU A 274 -5.15 -28.98 -4.67
CA GLU A 274 -5.98 -28.86 -3.48
C GLU A 274 -5.35 -29.51 -2.24
N TRP A 275 -5.66 -28.97 -1.06
CA TRP A 275 -5.24 -29.51 0.23
C TRP A 275 -6.35 -29.45 1.29
N TYR A 276 -6.25 -30.32 2.29
CA TYR A 276 -7.12 -30.35 3.46
C TYR A 276 -6.30 -30.64 4.73
N LEU A 277 -6.58 -29.90 5.80
CA LEU A 277 -5.96 -30.10 7.11
C LEU A 277 -6.98 -30.69 8.09
N ASP A 278 -6.77 -31.95 8.45
CA ASP A 278 -7.47 -32.56 9.58
C ASP A 278 -6.77 -32.15 10.87
N LYS A 279 -7.25 -31.05 11.47
CA LYS A 279 -6.71 -30.53 12.74
C LYS A 279 -6.88 -31.51 13.90
N ALA A 280 -7.92 -32.34 13.89
CA ALA A 280 -8.19 -33.26 15.01
C ALA A 280 -7.18 -34.41 15.05
N SER A 281 -6.74 -34.87 13.88
CA SER A 281 -5.74 -35.95 13.76
C SER A 281 -4.33 -35.47 13.40
N ALA A 282 -4.14 -34.15 13.26
CA ALA A 282 -2.87 -33.50 12.89
C ALA A 282 -2.28 -34.01 11.56
N TYR A 283 -3.14 -34.20 10.56
CA TYR A 283 -2.73 -34.65 9.24
C TYR A 283 -3.08 -33.63 8.16
N LEU A 284 -2.08 -33.31 7.33
CA LEU A 284 -2.24 -32.53 6.12
C LEU A 284 -2.34 -33.48 4.92
N TYR A 285 -3.40 -33.32 4.12
CA TYR A 285 -3.65 -34.02 2.88
C TYR A 285 -3.43 -33.09 1.69
N TYR A 286 -2.84 -33.61 0.62
CA TYR A 286 -2.55 -32.84 -0.58
C TYR A 286 -2.74 -33.69 -1.84
N LYS A 287 -3.39 -33.12 -2.85
CA LYS A 287 -3.43 -33.67 -4.20
C LYS A 287 -2.49 -32.83 -5.08
N PRO A 288 -1.30 -33.35 -5.45
CA PRO A 288 -0.32 -32.58 -6.17
C PRO A 288 -0.80 -32.24 -7.58
N ARG A 289 -0.28 -31.13 -8.09
CA ARG A 289 -0.42 -30.73 -9.50
C ARG A 289 0.38 -31.68 -10.39
N ALA A 290 -0.01 -31.80 -11.66
CA ALA A 290 0.62 -32.73 -12.60
C ALA A 290 2.16 -32.56 -12.71
N GLU A 291 2.67 -31.34 -12.57
CA GLU A 291 4.09 -31.01 -12.64
C GLU A 291 4.88 -31.25 -11.35
N GLU A 292 4.21 -31.55 -10.24
CA GLU A 292 4.85 -31.63 -8.92
C GLU A 292 5.36 -33.03 -8.61
N ASN A 293 6.66 -33.11 -8.34
CA ASN A 293 7.27 -34.33 -7.86
C ASN A 293 7.31 -34.35 -6.32
N MET A 294 6.46 -35.19 -5.71
CA MET A 294 6.35 -35.30 -4.25
C MET A 294 7.65 -35.72 -3.53
N THR A 295 8.65 -36.25 -4.23
CA THR A 295 9.97 -36.57 -3.63
C THR A 295 10.86 -35.34 -3.46
N THR A 296 10.61 -34.27 -4.21
CA THR A 296 11.41 -33.03 -4.22
C THR A 296 10.58 -31.78 -3.96
N VAL A 297 9.28 -31.95 -3.70
CA VAL A 297 8.34 -30.84 -3.51
C VAL A 297 8.74 -29.98 -2.31
N ARG A 298 8.68 -28.66 -2.46
CA ARG A 298 8.85 -27.72 -1.36
C ARG A 298 7.47 -27.30 -0.87
N VAL A 299 7.10 -27.74 0.33
CA VAL A 299 5.83 -27.40 0.97
C VAL A 299 6.08 -26.52 2.19
N ILE A 300 5.38 -25.40 2.29
CA ILE A 300 5.53 -24.43 3.38
C ILE A 300 4.17 -24.21 4.04
N VAL A 301 4.15 -24.33 5.37
CA VAL A 301 3.01 -23.99 6.23
C VAL A 301 3.35 -22.73 7.04
N PRO A 302 2.59 -21.64 6.92
CA PRO A 302 2.83 -20.42 7.69
C PRO A 302 2.46 -20.63 9.16
N GLN A 303 3.23 -20.05 10.08
CA GLN A 303 3.02 -20.19 11.53
C GLN A 303 2.94 -18.84 12.25
N VAL A 304 3.56 -17.79 11.70
CA VAL A 304 3.63 -16.45 12.31
C VAL A 304 2.71 -15.47 11.56
N GLU A 305 1.85 -14.75 12.26
CA GLU A 305 0.92 -13.80 11.62
C GLU A 305 1.58 -12.49 11.16
N GLN A 306 2.54 -12.01 11.97
CA GLN A 306 3.25 -10.76 11.75
C GLN A 306 4.75 -11.02 11.80
N LEU A 307 5.48 -10.74 10.73
CA LEU A 307 6.93 -10.97 10.71
C LEU A 307 7.67 -9.89 11.49
N MET A 308 7.22 -8.64 11.39
CA MET A 308 7.89 -7.50 12.00
C MET A 308 6.90 -6.46 12.52
N ALA A 309 7.14 -5.95 13.72
CA ALA A 309 6.36 -4.89 14.36
C ALA A 309 7.27 -3.74 14.77
N LEU A 310 7.02 -2.54 14.25
CA LEU A 310 7.67 -1.30 14.68
C LEU A 310 6.68 -0.52 15.56
N THR A 311 6.85 -0.60 16.87
CA THR A 311 5.85 -0.11 17.82
C THR A 311 6.46 0.92 18.76
N GLY A 312 6.13 2.20 18.53
CA GLY A 312 6.39 3.31 19.43
C GLY A 312 5.17 3.73 20.22
N THR A 313 5.29 4.89 20.85
CA THR A 313 4.16 5.65 21.43
C THR A 313 4.19 7.07 20.90
N SER A 314 3.10 7.83 21.01
CA SER A 314 3.10 9.23 20.58
C SER A 314 4.20 10.09 21.23
N LYS A 315 4.62 9.73 22.46
CA LYS A 315 5.70 10.40 23.20
C LYS A 315 7.09 9.84 22.93
N SER A 316 7.19 8.64 22.38
CA SER A 316 8.45 7.94 22.12
C SER A 316 8.27 7.08 20.87
N PRO A 317 8.25 7.71 19.68
CA PRO A 317 8.07 7.00 18.43
C PRO A 317 9.31 6.18 18.05
N VAL A 318 9.14 5.16 17.21
CA VAL A 318 10.26 4.52 16.51
C VAL A 318 10.71 5.44 15.38
N HIS A 319 12.01 5.68 15.18
CA HIS A 319 12.44 6.59 14.13
C HIS A 319 13.83 6.33 13.56
N ASP A 320 14.08 6.90 12.37
CA ASP A 320 15.38 6.86 11.69
C ASP A 320 15.87 5.43 11.41
N LEU A 321 14.97 4.59 10.90
CA LEU A 321 15.27 3.21 10.48
C LEU A 321 15.00 3.04 8.98
N THR A 322 15.93 2.37 8.30
CA THR A 322 15.75 1.96 6.89
C THR A 322 15.82 0.44 6.78
N PHE A 323 14.85 -0.15 6.09
CA PHE A 323 14.84 -1.56 5.68
C PHE A 323 14.97 -1.63 4.17
N SER A 324 15.98 -2.34 3.67
CA SER A 324 16.18 -2.42 2.22
C SER A 324 16.62 -3.76 1.66
N ARG A 325 16.01 -4.12 0.53
CA ARG A 325 16.32 -5.35 -0.23
C ARG A 325 16.09 -6.63 0.58
N ILE A 326 15.06 -6.63 1.41
CA ILE A 326 14.64 -7.76 2.24
C ILE A 326 13.37 -8.40 1.66
N TYR A 327 13.30 -9.73 1.71
CA TYR A 327 12.10 -10.48 1.36
C TYR A 327 11.31 -10.79 2.65
N PHE A 328 10.01 -10.53 2.64
CA PHE A 328 9.06 -10.82 3.72
C PHE A 328 8.05 -11.85 3.20
N GLN A 329 8.04 -13.06 3.77
CA GLN A 329 7.28 -14.18 3.20
C GLN A 329 6.54 -15.05 4.24
N TYR A 330 5.46 -15.67 3.77
CA TYR A 330 4.72 -16.77 4.44
C TYR A 330 4.18 -16.41 5.82
N THR A 331 3.33 -15.38 5.89
CA THR A 331 2.57 -15.10 7.11
C THR A 331 1.32 -15.94 7.22
N ASN A 332 0.89 -16.16 8.46
CA ASN A 332 -0.33 -16.89 8.80
C ASN A 332 -1.45 -15.92 9.15
N TRP A 333 -2.70 -16.38 9.12
CA TRP A 333 -3.80 -15.69 9.77
C TRP A 333 -4.94 -16.66 9.98
N THR A 334 -5.21 -17.01 11.24
CA THR A 334 -6.15 -18.10 11.58
C THR A 334 -7.46 -17.61 12.19
N TRP A 335 -7.65 -16.29 12.31
CA TRP A 335 -8.87 -15.70 12.84
C TRP A 335 -10.16 -16.28 12.23
N PRO A 336 -10.27 -16.46 10.89
CA PRO A 336 -11.51 -16.97 10.30
C PRO A 336 -11.83 -18.42 10.69
N ASP A 337 -10.85 -19.26 11.03
CA ASP A 337 -11.09 -20.65 11.48
C ASP A 337 -11.85 -20.69 12.82
N VAL A 338 -11.72 -19.65 13.64
CA VAL A 338 -12.27 -19.61 15.01
C VAL A 338 -13.53 -18.77 15.08
N ASN A 339 -13.58 -17.66 14.33
CA ASN A 339 -14.60 -16.63 14.50
C ASN A 339 -15.51 -16.45 13.28
N GLY A 340 -15.19 -17.09 12.15
CA GLY A 340 -15.65 -16.63 10.85
C GLY A 340 -15.01 -15.28 10.46
N LEU A 341 -15.43 -14.73 9.34
CA LEU A 341 -14.96 -13.43 8.86
C LEU A 341 -16.11 -12.68 8.19
N VAL A 342 -16.23 -11.39 8.51
CA VAL A 342 -16.96 -10.41 7.70
C VAL A 342 -16.01 -9.24 7.46
N ALA A 343 -15.35 -9.25 6.29
CA ALA A 343 -14.50 -8.16 5.85
C ALA A 343 -15.34 -7.17 5.05
N THR A 344 -15.49 -5.94 5.55
CA THR A 344 -16.43 -4.96 4.98
C THR A 344 -15.93 -4.39 3.67
N GLN A 345 -14.74 -3.79 3.66
CA GLN A 345 -14.14 -3.16 2.47
C GLN A 345 -12.62 -3.09 2.67
N GLY A 346 -11.84 -3.51 1.67
CA GLY A 346 -10.38 -3.41 1.75
C GLY A 346 -9.79 -4.25 2.89
N PHE A 347 -10.23 -5.51 3.05
CA PHE A 347 -9.75 -6.39 4.11
C PHE A 347 -9.86 -5.78 5.54
N GLN A 348 -10.95 -5.07 5.82
CA GLN A 348 -11.27 -4.57 7.16
C GLN A 348 -12.28 -5.50 7.86
N PRO A 349 -11.83 -6.41 8.74
CA PRO A 349 -12.72 -7.31 9.46
C PRO A 349 -13.56 -6.54 10.50
N LEU A 350 -14.85 -6.86 10.59
CA LEU A 350 -15.63 -6.51 11.78
C LEU A 350 -15.09 -7.30 12.99
N GLY A 351 -15.17 -6.73 14.19
CA GLY A 351 -14.84 -7.42 15.44
C GLY A 351 -13.36 -7.79 15.65
N ALA A 352 -12.46 -7.45 14.72
CA ALA A 352 -11.03 -7.71 14.80
C ALA A 352 -10.21 -6.57 14.18
N ALA A 353 -8.91 -6.54 14.46
CA ALA A 353 -7.96 -5.74 13.68
C ALA A 353 -7.56 -6.53 12.42
N SER A 354 -7.29 -5.81 11.32
CA SER A 354 -6.59 -6.39 10.18
C SER A 354 -5.11 -6.63 10.54
N VAL A 355 -4.51 -7.65 9.94
CA VAL A 355 -3.10 -8.01 10.18
C VAL A 355 -2.24 -7.72 8.95
N GLY A 356 -1.00 -7.29 9.17
CA GLY A 356 0.02 -7.10 8.14
C GLY A 356 1.29 -7.91 8.39
N ALA A 357 1.99 -8.30 7.32
CA ALA A 357 3.27 -8.99 7.47
C ALA A 357 4.32 -8.11 8.15
N VAL A 358 4.26 -6.80 7.89
CA VAL A 358 4.95 -5.79 8.66
C VAL A 358 3.94 -4.76 9.14
N GLU A 359 3.94 -4.45 10.44
CA GLU A 359 3.11 -3.37 10.98
C GLU A 359 3.94 -2.28 11.66
N VAL A 360 3.46 -1.05 11.54
CA VAL A 360 4.11 0.14 12.08
C VAL A 360 3.10 0.97 12.84
N GLN A 361 3.43 1.35 14.08
CA GLN A 361 2.61 2.21 14.92
C GLN A 361 3.50 3.24 15.62
N HIS A 362 3.11 4.52 15.58
CA HIS A 362 3.84 5.64 16.17
C HIS A 362 5.32 5.64 15.77
N ALA A 363 5.58 6.01 14.51
CA ALA A 363 6.93 6.01 13.98
C ALA A 363 7.18 7.17 13.02
N ASN A 364 8.40 7.68 12.96
CA ASN A 364 8.77 8.83 12.14
C ASN A 364 10.02 8.55 11.31
N ARG A 365 10.12 9.07 10.09
CA ARG A 365 11.35 8.93 9.27
C ARG A 365 11.77 7.47 9.06
N LEU A 366 10.79 6.61 8.77
CA LEU A 366 11.06 5.23 8.34
C LEU A 366 11.18 5.16 6.82
N ALA A 367 12.01 4.25 6.35
CA ALA A 367 12.13 3.95 4.93
C ALA A 367 12.08 2.44 4.66
N PHE A 368 11.15 2.03 3.80
CA PHE A 368 11.12 0.71 3.18
C PHE A 368 11.51 0.88 1.71
N ILE A 369 12.70 0.40 1.34
CA ILE A 369 13.30 0.63 0.01
C ILE A 369 13.65 -0.70 -0.67
N ASP A 370 13.19 -0.92 -1.90
CA ASP A 370 13.55 -2.09 -2.71
C ASP A 370 13.25 -3.45 -2.03
N ASN A 371 12.30 -3.51 -1.08
CA ASN A 371 11.90 -4.77 -0.43
C ASN A 371 10.91 -5.55 -1.29
N THR A 372 10.77 -6.83 -0.97
CA THR A 372 9.77 -7.71 -1.59
C THR A 372 8.87 -8.32 -0.52
N PHE A 373 7.56 -8.12 -0.63
CA PHE A 373 6.53 -8.75 0.20
C PHE A 373 5.80 -9.77 -0.66
N GLN A 374 5.78 -11.03 -0.23
CA GLN A 374 5.13 -12.11 -0.95
C GLN A 374 4.45 -13.10 -0.03
N TYR A 375 3.41 -13.76 -0.54
CA TYR A 375 2.83 -14.95 0.12
C TYR A 375 2.37 -14.66 1.55
N THR A 376 1.65 -13.55 1.73
CA THR A 376 1.12 -13.15 3.04
C THR A 376 -0.32 -13.63 3.19
N ALA A 377 -0.74 -13.96 4.42
CA ALA A 377 -2.14 -14.27 4.70
C ALA A 377 -3.01 -13.00 4.83
N GLY A 378 -2.42 -11.90 5.31
CA GLY A 378 -3.06 -10.59 5.44
C GLY A 378 -2.44 -9.52 4.55
N ASN A 379 -2.37 -8.29 5.06
CA ASN A 379 -1.76 -7.15 4.36
C ASN A 379 -0.25 -7.35 4.16
N GLY A 380 0.33 -6.72 3.14
CA GLY A 380 1.78 -6.70 2.94
C GLY A 380 2.47 -5.81 3.98
N LEU A 381 2.29 -4.50 3.84
CA LEU A 381 2.78 -3.49 4.78
C LEU A 381 1.62 -2.66 5.32
N GLN A 382 1.51 -2.58 6.64
CA GLN A 382 0.42 -1.89 7.33
C GLN A 382 0.95 -0.79 8.27
N LEU A 383 0.58 0.46 8.03
CA LEU A 383 0.77 1.54 9.00
C LEU A 383 -0.52 1.65 9.82
N VAL A 384 -0.44 1.37 11.11
CA VAL A 384 -1.61 1.29 12.00
C VAL A 384 -2.13 2.69 12.32
N LYS A 385 -1.26 3.56 12.85
CA LYS A 385 -1.55 4.95 13.21
C LYS A 385 -0.29 5.72 13.62
N GLY A 386 -0.37 7.05 13.58
CA GLY A 386 0.66 7.96 14.09
C GLY A 386 2.00 7.82 13.39
N VAL A 387 2.01 7.41 12.12
CA VAL A 387 3.23 7.29 11.32
C VAL A 387 3.43 8.56 10.51
N LYS A 388 4.63 9.16 10.60
CA LYS A 388 4.93 10.44 9.95
C LYS A 388 6.22 10.42 9.15
N ASP A 389 6.32 11.30 8.15
CA ASP A 389 7.55 11.59 7.40
C ASP A 389 8.26 10.34 6.89
N SER A 390 7.50 9.35 6.41
CA SER A 390 8.02 8.01 6.10
C SER A 390 7.75 7.63 4.65
N LYS A 391 8.57 6.71 4.11
CA LYS A 391 8.53 6.36 2.69
C LYS A 391 8.54 4.86 2.41
N ILE A 392 7.77 4.48 1.41
CA ILE A 392 7.62 3.14 0.87
C ILE A 392 7.96 3.27 -0.62
N VAL A 393 9.22 3.02 -0.97
CA VAL A 393 9.76 3.31 -2.31
C VAL A 393 10.38 2.09 -2.99
N ASN A 394 10.09 1.91 -4.27
CA ASN A 394 10.63 0.82 -5.11
C ASN A 394 10.36 -0.61 -4.64
N ASN A 395 9.40 -0.84 -3.74
CA ASN A 395 9.11 -2.17 -3.22
C ASN A 395 8.26 -2.96 -4.22
N SER A 396 8.30 -4.29 -4.08
CA SER A 396 7.41 -5.21 -4.79
C SER A 396 6.48 -5.90 -3.79
N PHE A 397 5.18 -5.88 -4.08
CA PHE A 397 4.14 -6.61 -3.37
C PHE A 397 3.53 -7.58 -4.36
N ASP A 398 3.62 -8.87 -4.09
CA ASP A 398 3.26 -9.91 -5.07
C ASP A 398 2.60 -11.10 -4.38
N HIS A 399 1.37 -11.42 -4.77
CA HIS A 399 0.53 -12.44 -4.13
C HIS A 399 0.31 -12.17 -2.63
N ILE A 400 -0.34 -11.05 -2.35
CA ILE A 400 -0.68 -10.60 -1.00
C ILE A 400 -2.08 -11.07 -0.64
N GLY A 401 -2.27 -11.62 0.56
CA GLY A 401 -3.55 -12.18 1.00
C GLY A 401 -4.66 -11.14 1.13
N GLY A 402 -4.35 -9.98 1.70
CA GLY A 402 -5.23 -8.82 1.84
C GLY A 402 -4.80 -7.65 0.95
N ASN A 403 -4.65 -6.45 1.53
CA ASN A 403 -4.17 -5.27 0.79
C ASN A 403 -2.65 -5.29 0.62
N GLY A 404 -2.15 -4.78 -0.51
CA GLY A 404 -0.70 -4.60 -0.73
C GLY A 404 -0.10 -3.69 0.34
N ILE A 405 -0.57 -2.45 0.39
CA ILE A 405 -0.20 -1.44 1.38
C ILE A 405 -1.46 -0.92 2.04
N PHE A 406 -1.49 -0.82 3.38
CA PHE A 406 -2.59 -0.22 4.12
C PHE A 406 -2.10 0.88 5.08
N LEU A 407 -2.49 2.14 4.82
CA LEU A 407 -2.23 3.28 5.69
C LEU A 407 -3.41 3.60 6.61
N ASP A 408 -3.11 3.85 7.88
CA ASP A 408 -4.06 4.13 8.96
C ASP A 408 -5.10 3.02 9.16
N SER A 409 -4.62 1.79 9.42
CA SER A 409 -5.52 0.65 9.67
C SER A 409 -6.34 0.76 10.95
N SER A 410 -5.96 1.66 11.87
CA SER A 410 -6.81 2.03 13.01
C SER A 410 -8.16 2.60 12.58
N SER A 411 -8.18 3.29 11.43
CA SER A 411 -9.37 3.89 10.81
C SER A 411 -10.20 4.76 11.75
N VAL A 412 -9.55 5.37 12.74
CA VAL A 412 -10.18 6.30 13.67
C VAL A 412 -10.38 7.64 12.96
N MET A 413 -11.64 7.95 12.61
CA MET A 413 -11.99 9.25 12.02
C MET A 413 -11.60 10.38 12.98
N ASN A 414 -10.96 11.43 12.46
CA ASN A 414 -10.50 12.59 13.24
C ASN A 414 -9.59 12.20 14.42
N ALA A 415 -8.63 11.32 14.14
CA ALA A 415 -7.53 11.05 15.04
C ALA A 415 -6.85 12.35 15.52
N THR A 416 -6.32 12.33 16.74
CA THR A 416 -5.47 13.43 17.23
C THR A 416 -4.23 13.57 16.35
N ASP A 417 -3.57 14.74 16.35
CA ASP A 417 -2.36 14.93 15.56
C ASP A 417 -1.26 13.90 15.90
N GLU A 418 -1.23 13.40 17.13
CA GLU A 418 -0.32 12.33 17.58
C GLU A 418 -0.58 10.97 16.91
N ASP A 419 -1.86 10.68 16.63
CA ASP A 419 -2.33 9.44 16.00
C ASP A 419 -2.53 9.59 14.48
N LEU A 420 -2.54 10.81 13.94
CA LEU A 420 -2.70 11.07 12.52
C LEU A 420 -1.49 10.55 11.72
N THR A 421 -1.78 9.78 10.67
CA THR A 421 -0.77 9.36 9.69
C THR A 421 -0.61 10.46 8.64
N ASP A 422 0.59 11.02 8.53
CA ASP A 422 0.85 12.27 7.80
C ASP A 422 2.17 12.20 7.03
N GLN A 423 2.24 12.88 5.87
CA GLN A 423 3.48 13.01 5.07
C GLN A 423 4.11 11.65 4.70
N ILE A 424 3.30 10.74 4.17
CA ILE A 424 3.75 9.44 3.67
C ILE A 424 3.99 9.51 2.15
N LEU A 425 5.14 9.01 1.70
CA LEU A 425 5.44 8.80 0.28
C LEU A 425 5.31 7.32 -0.08
N ILE A 426 4.37 6.99 -0.98
CA ILE A 426 4.28 5.68 -1.63
C ILE A 426 4.69 5.86 -3.10
N GLY A 427 5.97 5.65 -3.36
CA GLY A 427 6.60 5.99 -4.65
C GLY A 427 7.15 4.78 -5.39
N ASN A 428 6.83 4.64 -6.68
CA ASN A 428 7.53 3.69 -7.57
C ASN A 428 7.45 2.20 -7.19
N ASN A 429 6.39 1.79 -6.50
CA ASN A 429 6.19 0.41 -6.08
C ASN A 429 5.47 -0.41 -7.17
N ARG A 430 5.69 -1.72 -7.16
CA ARG A 430 4.93 -2.70 -7.96
C ARG A 430 4.01 -3.46 -7.03
N ILE A 431 2.70 -3.42 -7.26
CA ILE A 431 1.70 -4.16 -6.51
C ILE A 431 0.94 -5.05 -7.49
N MET A 432 1.15 -6.36 -7.37
CA MET A 432 0.55 -7.38 -8.22
C MET A 432 -0.16 -8.43 -7.38
N PHE A 433 -1.33 -8.84 -7.83
CA PHE A 433 -2.11 -9.87 -7.16
C PHE A 433 -2.33 -9.57 -5.66
N PRO A 434 -2.90 -8.40 -5.27
CA PRO A 434 -3.46 -8.25 -3.92
C PRO A 434 -4.75 -9.10 -3.78
N GLY A 435 -5.21 -9.34 -2.56
CA GLY A 435 -6.49 -10.03 -2.28
C GLY A 435 -6.52 -11.54 -2.58
N GLN A 436 -5.37 -12.23 -2.52
CA GLN A 436 -5.28 -13.65 -2.89
C GLN A 436 -5.90 -14.61 -1.85
N VAL A 437 -6.13 -14.14 -0.63
CA VAL A 437 -6.79 -14.91 0.44
C VAL A 437 -8.16 -14.31 0.73
N VAL A 438 -8.22 -12.98 0.90
CA VAL A 438 -9.46 -12.23 1.09
C VAL A 438 -9.70 -11.36 -0.13
N HIS A 439 -10.69 -11.73 -0.95
CA HIS A 439 -10.85 -11.19 -2.31
C HIS A 439 -11.32 -9.73 -2.37
N ASN A 440 -11.63 -9.10 -1.24
CA ASN A 440 -11.83 -7.65 -1.18
C ASN A 440 -10.57 -6.85 -0.82
N GLY A 441 -9.40 -7.48 -0.89
CA GLY A 441 -8.11 -6.79 -0.80
C GLY A 441 -7.85 -5.84 -1.97
N ILE A 442 -7.20 -4.71 -1.66
CA ILE A 442 -6.95 -3.57 -2.55
C ILE A 442 -5.43 -3.43 -2.78
N GLY A 443 -5.02 -2.87 -3.91
CA GLY A 443 -3.59 -2.59 -4.14
C GLY A 443 -2.99 -1.66 -3.08
N ILE A 444 -3.52 -0.44 -2.98
CA ILE A 444 -3.13 0.55 -1.96
C ILE A 444 -4.40 1.07 -1.27
N MET A 445 -4.52 0.83 0.03
CA MET A 445 -5.59 1.38 0.85
C MET A 445 -5.03 2.46 1.77
N ALA A 446 -5.60 3.65 1.75
CA ALA A 446 -5.28 4.71 2.70
C ALA A 446 -6.56 5.24 3.35
N SER A 447 -6.65 5.12 4.68
CA SER A 447 -7.82 5.53 5.46
C SER A 447 -7.78 7.04 5.74
N TRP A 448 -7.62 7.49 6.99
CA TRP A 448 -7.60 8.90 7.37
C TRP A 448 -6.18 9.48 7.33
N VAL A 449 -5.66 9.67 6.13
CA VAL A 449 -4.29 10.20 5.93
C VAL A 449 -4.28 11.67 5.49
N LYS A 450 -3.20 12.37 5.84
CA LYS A 450 -2.94 13.76 5.45
C LYS A 450 -1.59 13.87 4.72
N ASN A 451 -1.47 14.84 3.81
CA ASN A 451 -0.24 15.14 3.06
C ASN A 451 0.44 13.93 2.38
N THR A 452 -0.34 12.89 2.05
CA THR A 452 0.21 11.65 1.52
C THR A 452 0.36 11.75 0.01
N ILE A 453 1.48 11.29 -0.52
CA ILE A 453 1.77 11.23 -1.96
C ILE A 453 1.82 9.77 -2.39
N ILE A 454 0.95 9.39 -3.31
CA ILE A 454 0.92 8.07 -3.96
C ILE A 454 1.26 8.28 -5.43
N GLU A 455 2.48 7.93 -5.83
CA GLU A 455 2.93 8.18 -7.20
C GLU A 455 3.78 7.09 -7.85
N HIS A 456 3.71 7.05 -9.19
CA HIS A 456 4.51 6.13 -10.01
C HIS A 456 4.37 4.66 -9.64
N ASN A 457 3.25 4.25 -9.04
CA ASN A 457 3.03 2.85 -8.70
C ASN A 457 2.38 2.10 -9.86
N ASP A 458 2.79 0.84 -10.05
CA ASP A 458 2.08 -0.11 -10.91
C ASP A 458 1.17 -0.97 -10.03
N VAL A 459 -0.15 -0.87 -10.22
CA VAL A 459 -1.14 -1.69 -9.50
C VAL A 459 -1.91 -2.54 -10.51
N ASN A 460 -1.85 -3.86 -10.38
CA ASN A 460 -2.59 -4.74 -11.28
C ASN A 460 -2.99 -6.10 -10.73
N ASN A 461 -3.91 -6.76 -11.44
CA ASN A 461 -4.45 -8.08 -11.15
C ASN A 461 -5.12 -8.16 -9.77
N ALA A 462 -5.93 -7.15 -9.44
CA ALA A 462 -6.67 -7.10 -8.18
C ALA A 462 -8.10 -7.66 -8.36
N PRO A 463 -8.60 -8.48 -7.43
CA PRO A 463 -10.01 -8.90 -7.43
C PRO A 463 -10.97 -7.74 -7.21
N TYR A 464 -10.53 -6.69 -6.50
CA TYR A 464 -11.31 -5.49 -6.19
C TYR A 464 -10.59 -4.23 -6.67
N MET A 465 -10.31 -3.23 -5.83
CA MET A 465 -9.87 -1.91 -6.29
C MET A 465 -8.35 -1.76 -6.46
N GLY A 466 -7.95 -0.76 -7.24
CA GLY A 466 -6.55 -0.35 -7.38
C GLY A 466 -6.06 0.45 -6.17
N ILE A 467 -6.58 1.66 -6.01
CA ILE A 467 -6.24 2.59 -4.93
C ILE A 467 -7.52 3.08 -4.25
N GLN A 468 -7.57 3.03 -2.92
CA GLN A 468 -8.60 3.67 -2.11
C GLN A 468 -8.00 4.78 -1.23
N LEU A 469 -8.70 5.92 -1.15
CA LEU A 469 -8.36 7.02 -0.26
C LEU A 469 -9.58 7.51 0.55
N GLY A 470 -9.48 7.50 1.88
CA GLY A 470 -10.59 7.75 2.79
C GLY A 470 -11.32 6.46 3.20
N ASN A 471 -12.24 6.56 4.16
CA ASN A 471 -12.97 5.40 4.69
C ASN A 471 -14.45 5.69 5.01
N GLN A 472 -15.24 4.62 5.21
CA GLN A 472 -16.70 4.65 5.34
C GLN A 472 -17.22 5.05 6.73
N SER A 473 -18.55 5.22 6.77
CA SER A 473 -19.44 5.61 7.89
C SER A 473 -19.24 7.02 8.43
N VAL A 474 -18.96 7.97 7.53
CA VAL A 474 -18.97 9.40 7.87
C VAL A 474 -20.38 9.98 7.83
N PRO A 475 -20.78 10.79 8.84
CA PRO A 475 -22.01 11.58 8.77
C PRO A 475 -21.95 12.62 7.63
N ALA A 476 -23.09 12.90 7.02
CA ALA A 476 -23.20 13.94 6.00
C ALA A 476 -22.66 15.29 6.52
N GLY A 477 -21.72 15.88 5.79
CA GLY A 477 -21.13 17.18 6.12
C GLY A 477 -20.04 17.14 7.20
N ALA A 478 -19.63 15.96 7.68
CA ALA A 478 -18.51 15.83 8.62
C ALA A 478 -17.22 16.43 8.05
N VAL A 479 -16.50 17.20 8.87
CA VAL A 479 -15.13 17.60 8.59
C VAL A 479 -14.23 16.45 9.01
N THR A 480 -13.25 16.11 8.16
CA THR A 480 -12.27 15.07 8.46
C THR A 480 -10.86 15.67 8.58
N SER A 481 -9.99 15.01 9.35
CA SER A 481 -8.55 15.32 9.41
C SER A 481 -7.78 14.91 8.15
N ALA A 482 -8.40 14.15 7.25
CA ALA A 482 -7.80 13.74 5.99
C ALA A 482 -7.84 14.88 4.95
N GLY A 483 -6.77 15.02 4.16
CA GLY A 483 -6.69 16.07 3.16
C GLY A 483 -5.27 16.30 2.66
N TYR A 484 -5.15 17.19 1.67
CA TYR A 484 -3.88 17.58 1.03
C TYR A 484 -3.12 16.39 0.43
N ASN A 485 -3.84 15.33 0.09
CA ASN A 485 -3.31 14.11 -0.49
C ASN A 485 -3.09 14.26 -2.00
N THR A 486 -2.16 13.51 -2.57
CA THR A 486 -1.87 13.52 -4.00
C THR A 486 -1.79 12.09 -4.53
N ILE A 487 -2.56 11.79 -5.58
CA ILE A 487 -2.48 10.51 -6.32
C ILE A 487 -2.10 10.85 -7.75
N ARG A 488 -0.89 10.49 -8.19
CA ARG A 488 -0.43 10.88 -9.53
C ARG A 488 0.49 9.89 -10.24
N PHE A 489 0.48 9.91 -11.56
CA PHE A 489 1.35 9.06 -12.39
C PHE A 489 1.28 7.57 -12.01
N ASN A 490 0.19 7.08 -11.41
CA ASN A 490 0.02 5.66 -11.15
C ASN A 490 -0.51 4.97 -12.40
N GLN A 491 -0.05 3.76 -12.65
CA GLN A 491 -0.59 2.88 -13.69
C GLN A 491 -1.44 1.80 -13.03
N ILE A 492 -2.75 1.79 -13.32
CA ILE A 492 -3.72 0.88 -12.70
C ILE A 492 -4.44 0.10 -13.79
N ASN A 493 -4.38 -1.23 -13.73
CA ASN A 493 -5.00 -2.09 -14.74
C ASN A 493 -5.38 -3.46 -14.20
N ASP A 494 -6.29 -4.17 -14.87
CA ASP A 494 -6.69 -5.52 -14.49
C ASP A 494 -7.15 -5.58 -13.03
N VAL A 495 -7.91 -4.57 -12.61
CA VAL A 495 -8.57 -4.50 -11.30
C VAL A 495 -10.08 -4.70 -11.49
N MET A 496 -10.81 -4.93 -10.40
CA MET A 496 -12.25 -5.24 -10.37
C MET A 496 -12.59 -6.59 -11.02
N LYS A 497 -11.64 -7.55 -10.97
CA LYS A 497 -11.78 -8.87 -11.62
C LYS A 497 -12.86 -9.76 -10.99
N VAL A 498 -13.26 -9.51 -9.75
CA VAL A 498 -14.19 -10.38 -9.00
C VAL A 498 -15.34 -9.59 -8.39
N LEU A 499 -15.07 -8.48 -7.71
CA LEU A 499 -16.07 -7.70 -6.98
C LEU A 499 -16.54 -6.48 -7.78
N ASP A 500 -17.65 -5.87 -7.36
CA ASP A 500 -18.19 -4.63 -7.91
C ASP A 500 -18.23 -3.50 -6.85
N ASP A 501 -18.87 -2.36 -7.18
CA ASP A 501 -18.93 -1.15 -6.35
C ASP A 501 -17.55 -0.57 -6.05
N GLY A 502 -16.82 -0.24 -7.11
CA GLY A 502 -15.44 0.23 -6.99
C GLY A 502 -14.84 0.66 -8.32
N GLY A 503 -13.53 0.84 -8.34
CA GLY A 503 -12.83 1.27 -9.54
C GLY A 503 -11.31 1.21 -9.46
N GLY A 504 -10.67 1.85 -10.43
CA GLY A 504 -9.21 2.04 -10.42
C GLY A 504 -8.77 2.88 -9.22
N ILE A 505 -9.35 4.07 -9.07
CA ILE A 505 -9.20 4.93 -7.89
C ILE A 505 -10.58 5.12 -7.26
N TYR A 506 -10.66 4.96 -5.95
CA TYR A 506 -11.89 5.12 -5.19
C TYR A 506 -11.67 6.06 -4.00
N THR A 507 -12.61 6.97 -3.74
CA THR A 507 -12.52 7.94 -2.64
C THR A 507 -13.75 7.94 -1.76
N LEU A 508 -13.55 8.28 -0.49
CA LEU A 508 -14.61 8.49 0.50
C LEU A 508 -14.34 9.74 1.33
N ALA A 509 -15.43 10.34 1.84
CA ALA A 509 -15.39 11.43 2.82
C ALA A 509 -14.72 12.74 2.36
N ARG A 510 -14.91 13.79 3.15
CA ARG A 510 -14.37 15.12 2.86
C ARG A 510 -12.85 15.11 3.00
N GLN A 511 -12.11 15.48 1.96
CA GLN A 511 -10.64 15.50 1.97
C GLN A 511 -10.10 16.74 1.25
N VAL A 512 -10.09 17.88 1.95
CA VAL A 512 -9.75 19.19 1.39
C VAL A 512 -8.40 19.19 0.71
N GLY A 513 -8.32 19.71 -0.51
CA GLY A 513 -7.06 19.93 -1.23
C GLY A 513 -6.47 18.66 -1.84
N THR A 514 -7.21 17.56 -1.86
CA THR A 514 -6.77 16.31 -2.50
C THR A 514 -6.73 16.48 -4.02
N TYR A 515 -5.64 16.00 -4.64
CA TYR A 515 -5.39 16.18 -6.07
C TYR A 515 -5.03 14.84 -6.74
N ILE A 516 -5.87 14.42 -7.68
CA ILE A 516 -5.77 13.14 -8.38
C ILE A 516 -5.45 13.46 -9.84
N HIS A 517 -4.22 13.27 -10.28
CA HIS A 517 -3.83 13.75 -11.60
C HIS A 517 -2.81 12.92 -12.36
N ASP A 518 -2.84 12.99 -13.68
CA ASP A 518 -1.89 12.31 -14.58
C ASP A 518 -1.80 10.78 -14.34
N ASN A 519 -2.85 10.14 -13.81
CA ASN A 519 -2.90 8.68 -13.66
C ASN A 519 -3.34 8.03 -14.97
N TYR A 520 -2.85 6.80 -15.24
CA TYR A 520 -3.31 5.99 -16.34
C TYR A 520 -4.04 4.75 -15.82
N ILE A 521 -5.35 4.71 -16.05
CA ILE A 521 -6.23 3.63 -15.61
C ILE A 521 -6.81 2.96 -16.85
N PHE A 522 -6.56 1.67 -17.04
CA PHE A 522 -7.02 0.95 -18.23
C PHE A 522 -7.39 -0.49 -17.92
N ASN A 523 -8.19 -1.12 -18.77
CA ASN A 523 -8.60 -2.51 -18.58
C ASN A 523 -9.26 -2.77 -17.21
N VAL A 524 -10.07 -1.80 -16.77
CA VAL A 524 -10.96 -1.95 -15.61
C VAL A 524 -12.32 -2.36 -16.15
N ASN A 525 -12.64 -3.63 -15.96
CA ASN A 525 -13.87 -4.25 -16.47
C ASN A 525 -14.58 -4.94 -15.32
N ARG A 526 -15.90 -5.05 -15.40
CA ARG A 526 -16.70 -5.83 -14.47
C ARG A 526 -16.33 -7.30 -14.61
N GLY A 527 -15.88 -7.90 -13.51
CA GLY A 527 -15.69 -9.34 -13.43
C GLY A 527 -16.96 -10.12 -13.74
N SER A 528 -16.85 -11.31 -14.33
CA SER A 528 -18.00 -12.19 -14.64
C SER A 528 -18.78 -12.64 -13.40
N TRP A 529 -18.14 -12.58 -12.23
CA TRP A 529 -18.71 -12.94 -10.94
C TRP A 529 -19.15 -11.72 -10.12
N ALA A 530 -18.81 -10.52 -10.57
CA ALA A 530 -19.26 -9.30 -9.93
C ALA A 530 -20.79 -9.17 -10.05
N MET A 531 -21.42 -8.50 -9.10
CA MET A 531 -22.87 -8.30 -9.09
C MET A 531 -23.24 -7.12 -10.02
N ASP A 532 -24.20 -6.29 -9.66
CA ASP A 532 -24.73 -5.21 -10.51
C ASP A 532 -24.33 -3.79 -10.09
N ALA A 533 -23.55 -3.62 -9.02
CA ALA A 533 -23.10 -2.30 -8.57
C ALA A 533 -22.03 -1.73 -9.52
N PRO A 534 -21.92 -0.39 -9.69
CA PRO A 534 -21.06 0.20 -10.71
C PRO A 534 -19.56 -0.14 -10.59
N VAL A 535 -18.88 -0.19 -11.74
CA VAL A 535 -17.42 -0.35 -11.86
C VAL A 535 -16.91 0.74 -12.80
N VAL A 536 -16.01 1.61 -12.33
CA VAL A 536 -15.55 2.79 -13.09
C VAL A 536 -14.04 3.06 -12.95
N GLY A 537 -13.53 4.07 -13.68
CA GLY A 537 -12.13 4.49 -13.60
C GLY A 537 -11.82 5.19 -12.27
N ILE A 538 -12.51 6.32 -12.01
CA ILE A 538 -12.42 7.07 -10.75
C ILE A 538 -13.80 7.13 -10.11
N TYR A 539 -13.93 6.54 -8.92
CA TYR A 539 -15.17 6.43 -8.16
C TYR A 539 -15.11 7.36 -6.94
N HIS A 540 -15.93 8.41 -6.90
CA HIS A 540 -16.11 9.20 -5.67
C HIS A 540 -17.37 8.76 -4.93
N ASP A 541 -17.19 7.95 -3.90
CA ASP A 541 -18.29 7.44 -3.09
C ASP A 541 -18.63 8.41 -1.96
N ASN A 542 -19.56 7.99 -1.10
CA ASN A 542 -20.21 8.72 -0.02
C ASN A 542 -19.32 9.80 0.61
N CYS A 543 -19.85 11.02 0.61
CA CYS A 543 -19.26 12.22 1.22
C CYS A 543 -17.90 12.65 0.64
N SER A 544 -17.45 12.14 -0.52
CA SER A 544 -16.24 12.63 -1.17
C SER A 544 -16.34 14.13 -1.51
N GLU A 545 -15.46 14.97 -0.94
CA GLU A 545 -15.53 16.42 -1.13
C GLU A 545 -14.19 17.14 -1.21
N TYR A 546 -14.18 18.25 -1.97
CA TYR A 546 -13.08 19.21 -2.11
C TYR A 546 -11.79 18.60 -2.72
N MET A 547 -11.99 17.84 -3.80
CA MET A 547 -10.94 17.18 -4.55
C MET A 547 -10.88 17.70 -5.99
N THR A 548 -9.74 17.53 -6.65
CA THR A 548 -9.58 17.87 -8.07
C THR A 548 -9.03 16.67 -8.83
N ASP A 549 -9.71 16.29 -9.92
CA ASP A 549 -9.27 15.29 -10.89
C ASP A 549 -8.72 16.00 -12.13
N GLU A 550 -7.44 15.82 -12.46
CA GLU A 550 -6.83 16.51 -13.58
C GLU A 550 -5.97 15.61 -14.49
N ASN A 551 -6.13 15.72 -15.81
CA ASN A 551 -5.28 15.01 -16.78
C ASN A 551 -5.22 13.47 -16.58
N ASN A 552 -6.21 12.84 -15.95
CA ASN A 552 -6.21 11.37 -15.84
C ASN A 552 -6.65 10.75 -17.18
N VAL A 553 -5.99 9.66 -17.57
CA VAL A 553 -6.32 8.87 -18.76
C VAL A 553 -7.06 7.61 -18.34
N LEU A 554 -8.31 7.47 -18.78
CA LEU A 554 -9.23 6.42 -18.35
C LEU A 554 -9.72 5.59 -19.56
N GLN A 555 -9.33 4.33 -19.63
CA GLN A 555 -9.69 3.38 -20.70
C GLN A 555 -10.44 2.17 -20.13
N ILE A 556 -11.73 2.38 -19.84
CA ILE A 556 -12.62 1.41 -19.19
C ILE A 556 -13.64 0.86 -20.19
N ALA A 557 -13.97 -0.44 -20.14
CA ALA A 557 -14.81 -1.08 -21.16
C ALA A 557 -16.31 -1.04 -20.86
N ASP A 558 -16.71 -1.03 -19.59
CA ASP A 558 -18.10 -1.33 -19.19
C ASP A 558 -19.03 -0.11 -19.07
N SER A 559 -18.51 1.10 -19.06
CA SER A 559 -19.36 2.29 -19.04
C SER A 559 -18.72 3.45 -19.80
N ASN A 560 -19.55 4.21 -20.52
CA ASN A 560 -19.20 5.55 -20.97
C ASN A 560 -19.11 6.54 -19.77
N GLU A 561 -19.14 6.05 -18.54
CA GLU A 561 -19.08 6.82 -17.29
C GLU A 561 -17.67 6.68 -16.69
N PHE A 562 -16.75 7.51 -17.17
CA PHE A 562 -15.40 7.65 -16.63
C PHE A 562 -15.37 7.94 -15.12
N TYR A 563 -16.47 8.49 -14.61
CA TYR A 563 -16.67 8.90 -13.24
C TYR A 563 -18.02 8.44 -12.74
N LEU A 564 -18.04 8.01 -11.50
CA LEU A 564 -19.29 7.83 -10.78
C LEU A 564 -19.31 8.74 -9.55
N GLN A 565 -20.49 9.32 -9.32
CA GLN A 565 -20.87 9.99 -8.08
C GLN A 565 -22.14 9.30 -7.58
N THR A 566 -21.99 8.20 -6.85
CA THR A 566 -23.13 7.52 -6.22
C THR A 566 -23.50 8.17 -4.89
N ASN A 567 -24.67 7.77 -4.41
CA ASN A 567 -25.23 8.26 -3.17
C ASN A 567 -26.03 7.15 -2.50
N THR A 568 -25.60 6.69 -1.33
CA THR A 568 -26.46 5.94 -0.42
C THR A 568 -26.75 6.73 0.87
N ASN A 569 -25.80 7.52 1.37
CA ASN A 569 -25.95 8.30 2.61
C ASN A 569 -25.66 9.81 2.50
N CYS A 570 -24.72 10.22 1.63
CA CYS A 570 -24.36 11.62 1.42
C CYS A 570 -23.66 11.80 0.06
N LYS A 571 -23.99 12.88 -0.65
CA LYS A 571 -23.48 13.12 -2.01
C LYS A 571 -22.01 13.48 -2.02
N ALA A 572 -21.26 12.91 -2.96
CA ALA A 572 -20.02 13.50 -3.41
C ALA A 572 -20.29 14.89 -4.01
N GLN A 573 -19.49 15.89 -3.67
CA GLN A 573 -19.69 17.28 -4.12
C GLN A 573 -18.38 18.07 -4.09
N ASN A 574 -18.34 19.24 -4.74
CA ASN A 574 -17.13 20.06 -4.83
C ASN A 574 -15.92 19.31 -5.42
N ILE A 575 -16.18 18.49 -6.46
CA ILE A 575 -15.15 17.80 -7.23
C ILE A 575 -14.89 18.59 -8.52
N VAL A 576 -13.68 19.09 -8.69
CA VAL A 576 -13.25 19.82 -9.90
C VAL A 576 -12.65 18.84 -10.90
N ARG A 577 -13.02 18.92 -12.18
CA ARG A 577 -12.47 18.06 -13.24
C ARG A 577 -11.86 18.88 -14.35
N ILE A 578 -10.62 18.59 -14.69
CA ILE A 578 -9.83 19.37 -15.66
C ILE A 578 -9.15 18.39 -16.62
N ASN A 579 -9.41 18.51 -17.94
CA ASN A 579 -8.64 17.83 -18.99
C ASN A 579 -8.45 16.30 -18.87
N ASN A 580 -9.32 15.60 -18.15
CA ASN A 580 -9.31 14.14 -18.12
C ASN A 580 -9.78 13.60 -19.48
N SER A 581 -9.18 12.50 -19.92
CA SER A 581 -9.38 11.96 -21.26
C SER A 581 -9.39 10.42 -21.26
N ASN A 582 -9.67 9.82 -22.42
CA ASN A 582 -9.51 8.39 -22.64
C ASN A 582 -8.23 8.04 -23.42
N GLU A 583 -7.48 9.05 -23.87
CA GLU A 583 -6.24 8.86 -24.61
C GLU A 583 -5.33 10.08 -24.45
N ASP A 584 -4.18 9.87 -23.81
CA ASP A 584 -3.02 10.76 -23.87
C ASP A 584 -1.74 9.92 -23.81
N LYS A 585 -1.02 9.85 -24.93
CA LYS A 585 0.18 9.02 -25.06
C LYS A 585 1.35 9.48 -24.19
N SER A 586 1.39 10.77 -23.83
CA SER A 586 2.40 11.29 -22.93
C SER A 586 2.16 10.78 -21.53
N ILE A 587 0.93 10.85 -21.05
CA ILE A 587 0.54 10.40 -19.71
C ILE A 587 0.66 8.88 -19.61
N GLN A 588 0.17 8.14 -20.61
CA GLN A 588 0.32 6.68 -20.69
C GLN A 588 1.79 6.23 -20.58
N LYS A 589 2.73 7.01 -21.11
CA LYS A 589 4.17 6.71 -21.05
C LYS A 589 4.82 7.10 -19.72
N GLN A 590 4.31 8.14 -19.06
CA GLN A 590 4.85 8.67 -17.80
C GLN A 590 4.28 7.97 -16.57
N ALA A 591 3.05 7.45 -16.66
CA ALA A 591 2.42 6.71 -15.59
C ALA A 591 3.15 5.39 -15.31
N GLY A 592 3.01 4.92 -14.08
CA GLY A 592 3.65 3.72 -13.58
C GLY A 592 5.12 3.94 -13.22
N ARG A 593 5.80 2.82 -13.01
CA ARG A 593 7.16 2.81 -12.46
C ARG A 593 8.20 3.41 -13.40
N GLN A 594 9.14 4.14 -12.81
CA GLN A 594 10.27 4.76 -13.48
C GLN A 594 11.59 4.12 -13.04
N SER A 595 12.41 3.74 -14.01
CA SER A 595 13.77 3.22 -13.75
C SER A 595 14.70 4.26 -13.13
N SER A 596 14.46 5.54 -13.42
CA SER A 596 15.16 6.69 -12.87
C SER A 596 14.27 7.51 -11.95
N TYR A 597 13.42 6.84 -11.14
CA TYR A 597 12.53 7.53 -10.21
C TYR A 597 13.30 8.47 -9.27
N VAL A 598 12.75 9.66 -9.08
CA VAL A 598 13.28 10.68 -8.17
C VAL A 598 12.17 11.06 -7.21
N GLU A 599 12.45 10.91 -5.92
CA GLU A 599 11.51 11.30 -4.86
C GLU A 599 11.20 12.81 -4.95
N PRO A 600 9.94 13.22 -4.70
CA PRO A 600 9.52 14.60 -4.79
C PRO A 600 10.11 15.38 -3.60
N ILE A 601 10.51 16.63 -3.87
CA ILE A 601 11.02 17.54 -2.85
C ILE A 601 9.93 18.55 -2.56
N ARG A 602 9.28 18.44 -1.40
CA ARG A 602 8.37 19.46 -0.88
C ARG A 602 9.10 20.37 0.09
N VAL A 603 8.98 21.68 -0.13
CA VAL A 603 9.52 22.72 0.76
C VAL A 603 8.36 23.60 1.20
N GLN A 604 8.10 23.60 2.51
CA GLN A 604 7.06 24.42 3.13
C GLN A 604 7.47 25.90 3.06
N ALA A 605 6.55 26.79 2.75
CA ALA A 605 6.86 28.18 2.44
C ALA A 605 7.45 28.91 3.65
N GLU A 606 7.00 28.62 4.86
CA GLU A 606 7.49 29.16 6.12
C GLU A 606 8.94 28.74 6.44
N SER A 607 9.45 27.69 5.79
CA SER A 607 10.85 27.24 5.90
C SER A 607 11.78 27.90 4.88
N MET A 608 11.25 28.70 3.96
CA MET A 608 12.01 29.35 2.89
C MET A 608 12.69 30.65 3.36
N LEU A 609 13.58 31.19 2.53
CA LEU A 609 14.08 32.55 2.67
C LEU A 609 12.97 33.54 2.29
N LEU A 610 12.43 34.24 3.30
CA LEU A 610 11.30 35.15 3.17
C LEU A 610 11.73 36.62 3.08
N THR A 611 11.07 37.38 2.20
CA THR A 611 11.15 38.85 2.15
C THR A 611 9.75 39.39 1.89
N GLY A 612 9.22 40.24 2.78
CA GLY A 612 7.86 40.82 2.64
C GLY A 612 6.70 39.83 2.87
N TYR A 613 6.99 38.55 3.08
CA TYR A 613 6.08 37.54 3.61
C TYR A 613 6.18 37.48 5.13
N THR A 614 5.07 37.18 5.79
CA THR A 614 5.00 36.84 7.21
C THR A 614 4.41 35.45 7.37
N VAL A 615 4.94 34.65 8.30
CA VAL A 615 4.37 33.35 8.63
C VAL A 615 2.97 33.51 9.23
N GLU A 616 2.04 32.67 8.81
CA GLU A 616 0.68 32.55 9.32
C GLU A 616 0.40 31.11 9.74
N ASN A 617 -0.06 30.91 10.97
CA ASN A 617 -0.46 29.59 11.45
C ASN A 617 -1.98 29.49 11.43
N ASN A 618 -2.50 28.59 10.61
CA ASN A 618 -3.93 28.32 10.46
C ASN A 618 -4.16 26.92 9.87
N ALA A 619 -4.64 26.00 10.72
CA ALA A 619 -4.90 24.61 10.36
C ALA A 619 -5.98 24.43 9.28
N ASP A 620 -6.86 25.42 9.12
CA ASP A 620 -7.91 25.37 8.10
C ASP A 620 -7.41 25.81 6.72
N LEU A 621 -6.31 26.57 6.65
CA LEU A 621 -5.79 27.15 5.41
C LEU A 621 -4.61 26.38 4.82
N TYR A 622 -3.76 25.82 5.69
CA TYR A 622 -2.45 25.32 5.30
C TYR A 622 -2.31 23.82 5.56
N SER A 623 -1.56 23.14 4.70
CA SER A 623 -1.49 21.68 4.67
C SER A 623 -0.80 21.09 5.90
N ASN A 624 0.13 21.82 6.50
CA ASN A 624 0.81 21.51 7.76
C ASN A 624 0.50 22.56 8.86
N GLU A 625 -0.62 23.26 8.74
CA GLU A 625 -1.07 24.32 9.67
C GLU A 625 -0.25 25.61 9.65
N SER A 626 0.79 25.71 8.81
CA SER A 626 1.61 26.91 8.67
C SER A 626 1.83 27.25 7.20
N GLY A 627 1.89 28.53 6.90
CA GLY A 627 2.26 29.01 5.57
C GLY A 627 2.70 30.46 5.66
N VAL A 628 2.71 31.14 4.52
CA VAL A 628 3.15 32.54 4.46
C VAL A 628 2.14 33.42 3.75
N LYS A 629 1.93 34.62 4.29
CA LYS A 629 1.05 35.63 3.71
C LYS A 629 1.73 36.97 3.48
N THR A 630 1.27 37.70 2.48
CA THR A 630 1.63 39.10 2.28
C THR A 630 0.39 39.90 1.84
N SER A 631 0.30 41.14 2.32
CA SER A 631 -0.75 42.10 1.93
C SER A 631 -0.25 43.13 0.90
N ALA A 632 0.99 42.98 0.43
CA ALA A 632 1.58 43.86 -0.59
C ALA A 632 2.36 43.02 -1.60
N LYS A 633 3.68 42.97 -1.45
CA LYS A 633 4.56 42.12 -2.25
C LYS A 633 5.47 41.34 -1.32
N GLY A 634 5.58 40.05 -1.55
CA GLY A 634 6.47 39.14 -0.83
C GLY A 634 7.18 38.18 -1.77
N SER A 635 8.29 37.61 -1.34
CA SER A 635 8.98 36.52 -2.00
C SER A 635 9.43 35.44 -1.02
N ALA A 636 9.19 34.18 -1.38
CA ALA A 636 9.69 33.01 -0.68
C ALA A 636 10.65 32.28 -1.64
N SER A 637 11.85 31.91 -1.16
CA SER A 637 12.87 31.28 -2.00
C SER A 637 13.68 30.21 -1.29
N PHE A 638 14.12 29.20 -2.04
CA PHE A 638 15.02 28.15 -1.57
C PHE A 638 15.94 27.70 -2.71
N TYR A 639 16.99 26.96 -2.35
CA TYR A 639 17.94 26.42 -3.31
C TYR A 639 17.65 24.95 -3.58
N PHE A 640 17.56 24.60 -4.86
CA PHE A 640 17.31 23.24 -5.29
C PHE A 640 18.48 22.32 -4.90
N LYS A 641 18.18 21.21 -4.21
CA LYS A 641 19.17 20.23 -3.73
C LYS A 641 19.18 18.92 -4.52
N GLY A 642 18.25 18.75 -5.46
CA GLY A 642 18.15 17.54 -6.27
C GLY A 642 19.23 17.47 -7.36
N LYS A 643 19.26 16.35 -8.08
CA LYS A 643 20.17 16.16 -9.22
C LYS A 643 19.72 17.03 -10.41
N SER A 644 20.63 17.31 -11.35
CA SER A 644 20.24 18.01 -12.56
C SER A 644 19.24 17.20 -13.40
N GLY A 645 18.21 17.85 -13.92
CA GLY A 645 17.19 17.19 -14.73
C GLY A 645 16.00 18.10 -15.06
N ALA A 646 15.02 17.53 -15.75
CA ALA A 646 13.73 18.17 -16.00
C ALA A 646 12.78 17.89 -14.82
N TYR A 647 12.15 18.93 -14.29
CA TYR A 647 11.24 18.87 -13.15
C TYR A 647 9.99 19.70 -13.40
N LYS A 648 8.84 19.23 -12.94
CA LYS A 648 7.66 20.04 -12.69
C LYS A 648 7.76 20.67 -11.30
N LEU A 649 7.26 21.90 -11.17
CA LEU A 649 7.11 22.61 -9.91
C LEU A 649 5.64 22.84 -9.64
N ARG A 650 5.15 22.36 -8.50
CA ARG A 650 3.80 22.62 -8.02
C ARG A 650 3.85 23.64 -6.89
N ALA A 651 3.17 24.76 -7.09
CA ALA A 651 2.94 25.75 -6.05
C ALA A 651 1.55 25.53 -5.45
N ALA A 652 1.48 25.29 -4.15
CA ALA A 652 0.25 25.22 -3.39
C ALA A 652 0.00 26.53 -2.66
N TYR A 653 -1.22 27.04 -2.74
CA TYR A 653 -1.60 28.36 -2.23
C TYR A 653 -3.07 28.40 -1.84
N VAL A 654 -3.44 29.45 -1.11
CA VAL A 654 -4.85 29.68 -0.73
C VAL A 654 -5.43 30.74 -1.66
N GLY A 655 -6.45 30.34 -2.43
CA GLY A 655 -7.28 31.26 -3.21
C GLY A 655 -8.37 31.86 -2.34
N GLU A 656 -8.57 33.18 -2.44
CA GLU A 656 -9.63 33.90 -1.72
C GLU A 656 -10.72 34.37 -2.69
N LYS A 657 -11.97 34.39 -2.22
CA LYS A 657 -13.12 34.82 -3.02
C LYS A 657 -13.02 36.27 -3.56
N VAL A 658 -12.19 37.12 -2.96
CA VAL A 658 -12.11 38.56 -3.26
C VAL A 658 -10.66 39.02 -3.31
N GLY A 659 -10.33 39.95 -4.23
CA GLY A 659 -9.11 40.78 -4.22
C GLY A 659 -7.90 40.29 -5.02
N ASN A 660 -8.10 39.31 -5.90
CA ASN A 660 -7.23 38.95 -7.04
C ASN A 660 -5.71 38.95 -6.77
N PRO A 661 -5.19 38.21 -5.77
CA PRO A 661 -3.75 38.04 -5.63
C PRO A 661 -3.17 37.28 -6.84
N ALA A 662 -1.88 37.44 -7.10
CA ALA A 662 -1.18 36.74 -8.16
C ALA A 662 0.18 36.25 -7.70
N PHE A 663 0.64 35.15 -8.28
CA PHE A 663 1.94 34.56 -8.03
C PHE A 663 2.81 34.60 -9.29
N THR A 664 4.13 34.64 -9.10
CA THR A 664 5.11 34.53 -10.17
C THR A 664 6.27 33.65 -9.73
N LEU A 665 6.62 32.65 -10.54
CA LEU A 665 7.74 31.75 -10.31
C LEU A 665 8.99 32.25 -11.06
N TYR A 666 10.12 32.23 -10.37
CA TYR A 666 11.45 32.54 -10.89
C TYR A 666 12.42 31.39 -10.62
N ILE A 667 13.31 31.15 -11.58
CA ILE A 667 14.50 30.30 -11.41
C ILE A 667 15.72 31.17 -11.67
N ASN A 668 16.62 31.32 -10.71
CA ASN A 668 17.81 32.19 -10.80
C ASN A 668 17.46 33.61 -11.28
N ASN A 669 16.41 34.21 -10.71
CA ASN A 669 15.85 35.52 -11.09
C ASN A 669 15.26 35.63 -12.51
N VAL A 670 15.17 34.53 -13.27
CA VAL A 670 14.47 34.48 -14.56
C VAL A 670 13.03 34.05 -14.34
N LYS A 671 12.08 34.91 -14.72
CA LYS A 671 10.65 34.60 -14.67
C LYS A 671 10.36 33.37 -15.55
N ARG A 672 9.71 32.36 -14.97
CA ARG A 672 9.26 31.15 -15.67
C ARG A 672 7.78 31.15 -15.93
N ASP A 673 6.99 31.60 -14.96
CA ASP A 673 5.53 31.64 -15.10
C ASP A 673 4.90 32.66 -14.14
N SER A 674 3.64 33.04 -14.40
CA SER A 674 2.83 33.88 -13.53
C SER A 674 1.35 33.56 -13.71
N TRP A 675 0.65 33.40 -12.58
CA TRP A 675 -0.75 33.02 -12.57
C TRP A 675 -1.53 33.81 -11.51
N PRO A 676 -2.84 34.05 -11.71
CA PRO A 676 -3.71 34.57 -10.67
C PRO A 676 -3.98 33.49 -9.61
N ALA A 677 -4.17 33.91 -8.36
CA ALA A 677 -4.57 33.02 -7.28
C ALA A 677 -6.09 32.84 -7.29
N ASP A 678 -6.59 32.18 -8.34
CA ASP A 678 -8.01 31.99 -8.59
C ASP A 678 -8.73 31.26 -7.45
N PHE A 679 -10.04 31.50 -7.34
CA PHE A 679 -10.90 30.89 -6.34
C PHE A 679 -11.96 30.00 -7.03
N ALA A 680 -11.95 28.70 -6.72
CA ALA A 680 -12.73 27.70 -7.46
C ALA A 680 -13.91 27.06 -6.68
N SER A 681 -14.16 27.44 -5.42
CA SER A 681 -15.14 26.75 -4.56
C SER A 681 -16.44 27.53 -4.36
N SER A 682 -17.61 26.89 -4.52
CA SER A 682 -18.91 27.52 -4.26
C SER A 682 -19.36 27.49 -2.78
N GLY A 683 -18.60 26.84 -1.89
CA GLY A 683 -19.02 26.55 -0.51
C GLY A 683 -18.13 27.06 0.62
N LEU A 684 -16.91 27.53 0.32
CA LEU A 684 -15.94 28.00 1.31
C LEU A 684 -15.63 29.50 1.10
N SER A 685 -15.06 30.18 2.10
CA SER A 685 -14.55 31.56 1.94
C SER A 685 -13.17 31.62 1.28
N TYR A 686 -12.47 30.48 1.26
CA TYR A 686 -11.17 30.26 0.65
C TYR A 686 -11.12 28.86 0.02
N SER A 687 -10.18 28.60 -0.87
CA SER A 687 -9.94 27.27 -1.43
C SER A 687 -8.46 26.98 -1.42
N PHE A 688 -8.10 25.73 -1.10
CA PHE A 688 -6.75 25.26 -1.37
C PHE A 688 -6.60 25.07 -2.88
N MET A 689 -5.58 25.69 -3.46
CA MET A 689 -5.36 25.76 -4.90
C MET A 689 -3.93 25.31 -5.21
N GLN A 690 -3.74 24.78 -6.41
CA GLN A 690 -2.45 24.28 -6.86
C GLN A 690 -2.21 24.76 -8.29
N HIS A 691 -0.97 25.13 -8.60
CA HIS A 691 -0.54 25.50 -9.95
C HIS A 691 0.74 24.78 -10.30
N VAL A 692 0.76 24.11 -11.45
CA VAL A 692 1.91 23.31 -11.92
C VAL A 692 2.62 24.05 -13.05
N VAL A 693 3.92 24.22 -12.91
CA VAL A 693 4.80 24.84 -13.93
C VAL A 693 5.84 23.83 -14.39
N GLY A 694 6.02 23.69 -15.70
CA GLY A 694 7.11 22.94 -16.29
C GLY A 694 6.71 22.03 -17.45
N PRO A 695 7.60 21.11 -17.87
CA PRO A 695 8.89 20.81 -17.24
C PRO A 695 9.91 21.97 -17.32
N LEU A 696 10.71 22.13 -16.26
CA LEU A 696 11.79 23.10 -16.11
C LEU A 696 13.11 22.35 -15.87
N TRP A 697 14.17 22.72 -16.57
CA TRP A 697 15.49 22.15 -16.31
C TRP A 697 16.14 22.83 -15.10
N LEU A 698 16.47 22.05 -14.07
CA LEU A 698 17.07 22.53 -12.82
C LEU A 698 18.46 21.92 -12.60
N HIS A 699 19.33 22.66 -11.91
CA HIS A 699 20.64 22.23 -11.44
C HIS A 699 20.77 22.40 -9.91
N PRO A 700 21.55 21.55 -9.23
CA PRO A 700 21.85 21.76 -7.81
C PRO A 700 22.36 23.18 -7.57
N GLY A 701 21.73 23.89 -6.63
CA GLY A 701 22.04 25.28 -6.31
C GLY A 701 21.22 26.32 -7.07
N ASP A 702 20.32 25.93 -7.98
CA ASP A 702 19.39 26.88 -8.59
C ASP A 702 18.47 27.48 -7.51
N GLU A 703 18.33 28.81 -7.51
CA GLU A 703 17.37 29.52 -6.65
C GLU A 703 15.97 29.39 -7.26
N ILE A 704 15.06 28.71 -6.56
CA ILE A 704 13.63 28.68 -6.84
C ILE A 704 12.97 29.75 -5.99
N LYS A 705 12.28 30.69 -6.61
CA LYS A 705 11.62 31.81 -5.91
C LYS A 705 10.20 32.02 -6.41
N VAL A 706 9.25 32.09 -5.49
CA VAL A 706 7.87 32.50 -5.78
C VAL A 706 7.59 33.84 -5.14
N THR A 707 7.06 34.78 -5.94
CA THR A 707 6.62 36.08 -5.45
C THR A 707 5.11 36.15 -5.44
N GLY A 708 4.52 36.63 -4.34
CA GLY A 708 3.10 36.99 -4.27
C GLY A 708 2.96 38.50 -4.40
N THR A 709 1.97 38.94 -5.18
CA THR A 709 1.56 40.34 -5.32
C THR A 709 0.07 40.48 -5.10
N VAL A 710 -0.33 41.54 -4.43
CA VAL A 710 -1.73 41.87 -4.17
C VAL A 710 -2.07 43.20 -4.85
N ALA A 711 -3.25 43.28 -5.48
CA ALA A 711 -3.79 44.52 -6.04
C ALA A 711 -4.76 45.25 -5.08
N ASP A 712 -5.54 44.50 -4.28
CA ASP A 712 -6.59 45.02 -3.37
C ASP A 712 -6.39 44.57 -1.89
N SER A 713 -7.46 44.44 -1.09
CA SER A 713 -7.40 44.03 0.32
C SER A 713 -7.16 42.53 0.57
N ALA A 714 -6.84 41.76 -0.47
CA ALA A 714 -6.59 40.32 -0.35
C ALA A 714 -5.22 40.02 0.26
N GLN A 715 -4.96 38.73 0.53
CA GLN A 715 -3.64 38.27 0.93
C GLN A 715 -3.18 37.19 -0.03
N ALA A 716 -1.98 37.36 -0.59
CA ALA A 716 -1.32 36.30 -1.32
C ALA A 716 -0.75 35.31 -0.29
N ARG A 717 -1.35 34.12 -0.19
CA ARG A 717 -1.00 33.06 0.77
C ARG A 717 -0.38 31.87 0.07
N LEU A 718 0.88 31.56 0.37
CA LEU A 718 1.61 30.42 -0.17
C LEU A 718 1.78 29.36 0.92
N ASP A 719 1.54 28.11 0.58
CA ASP A 719 1.66 26.95 1.48
C ASP A 719 2.98 26.23 1.25
N PHE A 720 3.17 25.59 0.09
CA PHE A 720 4.42 24.92 -0.25
C PHE A 720 4.77 25.01 -1.73
N ILE A 721 6.05 24.73 -2.01
CA ILE A 721 6.52 24.40 -3.35
C ILE A 721 6.98 22.95 -3.36
N GLU A 722 6.48 22.18 -4.30
CA GLU A 722 6.90 20.80 -4.53
C GLU A 722 7.59 20.67 -5.90
N VAL A 723 8.72 19.98 -5.93
CA VAL A 723 9.53 19.73 -7.12
C VAL A 723 9.55 18.23 -7.39
N TYR A 724 9.11 17.80 -8.57
CA TYR A 724 9.00 16.38 -8.95
C TYR A 724 9.29 16.19 -10.43
N GLN A 725 9.59 14.97 -10.86
CA GLN A 725 9.88 14.67 -12.27
C GLN A 725 8.66 14.21 -13.05
#